data_AF-A0A533VDN1-F1
#
_entry.id   AF-A0A533VDN1-F1
#
_cell.length_a   1.000
_cell.length_b   1.000
_cell.length_c   1.000
_cell.angle_alpha   90.00
_cell.angle_beta   90.00
_cell.angle_gamma   90.00
#
_symmetry.space_group_name_H-M   'P 1'
#
loop_
_entity.id
_entity.type
_entity.pdbx_description
1 polymer ?
#
loop_
_entity_poly.entity_id
_entity_poly.type
_entity_poly.pdbx_seq_one_letter_code
_entity_poly.pdbx_strand_id
1 'polypeptide(L)'
;MTYNQINVSNLVNFASPLGRKGNNHLGHDISLIVCLIIISTSIFLQSLYVYGQSDPFSSSKTCTKLPVNGITASGAENLHPPSHAIDQNLNTRWSNLGLGSWIQIDLGQDNAICSVGINWHRGNERTNTFVISVSQDGKTFTKTFSGKSDGTSLNEQNYNLQSKTGRFIRVIVNGNTQSDWVSISELKIYGYKSFSESCVRSSVSLATAGASQAGFPPSNVLDNNLNTVWSNYGVGSWIQLDLGTSKNICSIDIAWYKGNERQNNFVISTSLDGKSYTTVLSTKSSGNTFSYENYEFPDTVARYIKITVNGNTKNNYGTIYEIRALTSSSDQSQNQCAATTIENVKTSGSQDGFPTSNVLDNNLNTRWSNIGVGSWIQLDLGTSKNICSIDIAWYKGNERQNNFVISASNDGIKFSNILSSKSSGSTLSSEKYNIHDNNARYLRVTVNGNTQNNYASITELDVFSLLPNSPPVANDQVLTTNLNTQLSVTLKATDPDNDFLTYSIVSQPSHGTISGGNGASRIYTPSSGYSGPDNFIFKVNDSKLYSNTATVSINVVSISSNYYIGAAGDWGSARNDNWKKTVQVMINNKVNLALGLGDYSYGSVNEFQPVIETLRGAGIPFKGVQGNHDTSSYAKLFGQPSMLFALDAGQARIILLNTEDSVSSNALFLENELKTTKQPWKIVVLHKPLYTSPSTHPEEKELANKLQPLFDKYGVDLVVYGHNHNYERIKLPDKPTIFIQAGTGGESHYAIKGERSGGGVLYQNDNDFGILKIAINSNTLSGQFISHAGKILDSFSMSK
;
A
#
# COMPACT_ATOMS: atom_id res chain seq x y z
N MET A 1 26.34 -21.64 -7.63
CA MET A 1 27.69 -21.07 -7.51
C MET A 1 27.57 -19.56 -7.43
N THR A 2 28.24 -18.96 -6.45
CA THR A 2 28.06 -17.59 -5.95
C THR A 2 28.62 -16.49 -6.87
N TYR A 3 27.94 -15.35 -6.84
CA TYR A 3 28.32 -14.06 -7.44
C TYR A 3 29.33 -13.37 -6.53
N ASN A 4 30.57 -13.14 -7.01
CA ASN A 4 31.45 -12.09 -6.49
C ASN A 4 32.66 -11.90 -7.42
N GLN A 5 33.03 -10.62 -7.61
CA GLN A 5 34.21 -10.08 -8.30
C GLN A 5 34.11 -9.83 -9.80
N ILE A 6 33.70 -8.61 -10.20
CA ILE A 6 34.42 -7.84 -11.23
C ILE A 6 34.65 -6.42 -10.72
N ASN A 7 35.92 -6.02 -10.80
CA ASN A 7 36.57 -4.85 -10.23
C ASN A 7 36.41 -3.61 -11.14
N VAL A 8 36.03 -2.47 -10.56
CA VAL A 8 35.72 -1.20 -11.27
C VAL A 8 36.98 -0.37 -11.51
N SER A 9 37.93 -0.87 -12.31
CA SER A 9 39.21 -0.16 -12.47
C SER A 9 39.83 -0.14 -13.88
N ASN A 10 39.07 -0.34 -14.97
CA ASN A 10 39.62 -0.29 -16.34
C ASN A 10 38.83 0.58 -17.34
N LEU A 11 38.09 1.60 -16.88
CA LEU A 11 37.31 2.48 -17.77
C LEU A 11 37.72 3.96 -17.74
N VAL A 12 38.94 4.24 -17.29
CA VAL A 12 39.56 5.58 -17.43
C VAL A 12 40.97 5.40 -17.94
N ASN A 13 41.12 5.37 -19.26
CA ASN A 13 42.29 5.79 -20.02
C ASN A 13 42.03 5.44 -21.48
N PHE A 14 41.52 6.39 -22.28
CA PHE A 14 41.88 6.60 -23.70
C PHE A 14 40.94 7.64 -24.32
N ALA A 15 41.18 8.91 -24.01
CA ALA A 15 40.84 10.07 -24.85
C ALA A 15 41.62 11.27 -24.29
N SER A 16 42.75 11.68 -24.84
CA SER A 16 42.91 12.45 -26.08
C SER A 16 44.29 13.17 -26.01
N PRO A 17 44.71 14.02 -26.96
CA PRO A 17 44.82 13.87 -28.42
C PRO A 17 46.23 14.29 -28.94
N LEU A 18 46.56 14.00 -30.20
CA LEU A 18 47.55 14.65 -31.11
C LEU A 18 47.57 13.78 -32.38
N GLY A 19 47.42 14.20 -33.65
CA GLY A 19 47.30 15.49 -34.30
C GLY A 19 47.88 15.35 -35.73
N ARG A 20 47.11 15.76 -36.77
CA ARG A 20 47.51 16.03 -38.18
C ARG A 20 47.90 14.80 -39.06
N LYS A 21 47.71 14.73 -40.38
CA LYS A 21 47.31 15.61 -41.52
C LYS A 21 47.13 14.67 -42.75
N GLY A 22 46.29 15.00 -43.74
CA GLY A 22 46.46 14.47 -45.11
C GLY A 22 45.17 14.24 -45.92
N ASN A 23 45.17 14.74 -47.17
CA ASN A 23 44.03 14.90 -48.08
C ASN A 23 43.72 13.68 -48.99
N ASN A 24 42.46 13.66 -49.45
CA ASN A 24 41.93 13.27 -50.78
C ASN A 24 41.59 11.81 -51.16
N HIS A 25 40.30 11.70 -51.53
CA HIS A 25 39.61 10.89 -52.55
C HIS A 25 39.36 9.37 -52.37
N LEU A 26 38.05 9.10 -52.15
CA LEU A 26 37.17 8.09 -52.78
C LEU A 26 37.69 6.66 -53.05
N GLY A 27 37.02 5.70 -52.41
CA GLY A 27 36.88 4.34 -52.95
C GLY A 27 36.72 3.26 -51.88
N HIS A 28 35.47 2.82 -51.66
CA HIS A 28 35.06 1.50 -51.16
C HIS A 28 35.79 0.88 -49.96
N ASP A 29 35.13 0.86 -48.79
CA ASP A 29 34.91 -0.37 -47.99
C ASP A 29 34.22 -0.05 -46.64
N ILE A 30 32.89 0.08 -46.65
CA ILE A 30 32.07 -0.22 -45.46
C ILE A 30 30.78 -0.90 -45.96
N SER A 31 30.93 -2.10 -46.49
CA SER A 31 29.84 -3.05 -46.73
C SER A 31 30.00 -4.24 -45.80
N LEU A 32 29.97 -4.04 -44.48
CA LEU A 32 29.81 -5.13 -43.52
C LEU A 32 29.13 -4.76 -42.19
N ILE A 33 28.81 -3.49 -41.95
CA ILE A 33 28.16 -3.03 -40.70
C ILE A 33 26.66 -2.68 -40.90
N VAL A 34 26.20 -2.55 -42.15
CA VAL A 34 24.79 -2.17 -42.45
C VAL A 34 23.86 -3.38 -42.65
N CYS A 35 24.38 -4.60 -42.84
CA CYS A 35 23.55 -5.81 -42.94
C CYS A 35 23.18 -6.47 -41.59
N LEU A 36 23.76 -6.05 -40.46
CA LEU A 36 23.41 -6.61 -39.14
C LEU A 36 22.35 -5.80 -38.38
N ILE A 37 21.90 -4.65 -38.91
CA ILE A 37 21.02 -3.73 -38.19
C ILE A 37 19.62 -3.57 -38.85
N ILE A 38 19.38 -4.16 -40.03
CA ILE A 38 18.12 -3.96 -40.78
C ILE A 38 17.22 -5.23 -40.87
N ILE A 39 17.65 -6.40 -40.36
CA ILE A 39 16.78 -7.60 -40.29
C ILE A 39 16.73 -8.15 -38.86
N SER A 40 15.92 -7.49 -38.02
CA SER A 40 15.19 -8.11 -36.90
C SER A 40 14.14 -7.17 -36.28
N THR A 41 14.03 -5.94 -36.77
CA THR A 41 12.86 -5.06 -36.56
C THR A 41 11.64 -5.58 -37.33
N SER A 42 11.04 -6.69 -36.88
CA SER A 42 9.69 -7.12 -37.30
C SER A 42 8.97 -8.08 -36.34
N ILE A 43 9.43 -8.32 -35.10
CA ILE A 43 8.56 -8.80 -34.01
C ILE A 43 9.05 -8.14 -32.71
N PHE A 44 8.12 -7.70 -31.85
CA PHE A 44 8.30 -7.07 -30.53
C PHE A 44 8.51 -5.55 -30.49
N LEU A 45 7.47 -4.81 -30.83
CA LEU A 45 7.13 -3.55 -30.13
C LEU A 45 6.18 -3.89 -28.97
N GLN A 46 6.75 -4.36 -27.85
CA GLN A 46 6.13 -4.20 -26.54
C GLN A 46 6.99 -3.22 -25.74
N SER A 47 6.29 -2.32 -25.07
CA SER A 47 6.73 -1.24 -24.19
C SER A 47 8.07 -1.48 -23.50
N LEU A 48 9.00 -0.52 -23.62
CA LEU A 48 10.15 -0.39 -22.74
C LEU A 48 9.67 -0.30 -21.28
N TYR A 49 9.79 -1.40 -20.54
CA TYR A 49 9.81 -1.39 -19.08
C TYR A 49 11.26 -1.24 -18.62
N VAL A 50 11.47 -0.31 -17.69
CA VAL A 50 12.72 -0.14 -16.94
C VAL A 50 13.03 -1.47 -16.21
N TYR A 51 14.02 -2.21 -16.70
CA TYR A 51 14.61 -3.33 -15.95
C TYR A 51 15.49 -2.73 -14.84
N GLY A 52 15.07 -2.87 -13.58
CA GLY A 52 15.88 -2.35 -12.46
C GLY A 52 15.25 -2.28 -11.07
N GLN A 53 14.05 -2.84 -10.83
CA GLN A 53 13.61 -3.16 -9.46
C GLN A 53 13.25 -4.64 -9.40
N SER A 54 14.03 -5.41 -8.64
CA SER A 54 13.56 -6.69 -8.13
C SER A 54 12.30 -6.40 -7.31
N ASP A 55 11.20 -7.05 -7.66
CA ASP A 55 9.96 -6.96 -6.90
C ASP A 55 10.25 -7.33 -5.42
N PRO A 56 9.99 -6.43 -4.45
CA PRO A 56 10.28 -6.68 -3.03
C PRO A 56 9.49 -7.86 -2.45
N PHE A 57 8.48 -8.38 -3.17
CA PHE A 57 7.73 -9.57 -2.81
C PHE A 57 8.26 -10.87 -3.45
N SER A 58 9.24 -10.78 -4.36
CA SER A 58 9.70 -11.91 -5.21
C SER A 58 10.80 -12.78 -4.62
N SER A 59 11.39 -12.41 -3.48
CA SER A 59 12.37 -13.26 -2.80
C SER A 59 11.66 -14.44 -2.13
N SER A 60 11.48 -15.51 -2.90
CA SER A 60 10.96 -16.85 -2.53
C SER A 60 9.44 -17.08 -2.37
N LYS A 61 8.57 -16.18 -2.85
CA LYS A 61 7.10 -16.36 -2.71
C LYS A 61 6.42 -16.74 -4.03
N THR A 62 5.65 -17.83 -4.03
CA THR A 62 4.87 -18.30 -5.18
C THR A 62 3.58 -17.48 -5.33
N CYS A 63 3.32 -16.96 -6.52
CA CYS A 63 2.08 -16.27 -6.89
C CYS A 63 0.97 -17.31 -7.07
N THR A 64 -0.07 -17.30 -6.22
CA THR A 64 -1.13 -18.33 -6.21
C THR A 64 -2.52 -17.71 -6.16
N LYS A 65 -3.54 -18.48 -6.57
CA LYS A 65 -4.94 -18.02 -6.61
C LYS A 65 -5.41 -17.67 -5.20
N LEU A 66 -5.91 -16.45 -5.01
CA LEU A 66 -6.50 -15.97 -3.77
C LEU A 66 -8.00 -16.33 -3.69
N PRO A 67 -8.53 -16.56 -2.48
CA PRO A 67 -9.97 -16.71 -2.28
C PRO A 67 -10.70 -15.38 -2.54
N VAL A 68 -11.91 -15.48 -3.08
CA VAL A 68 -12.82 -14.35 -3.31
C VAL A 68 -13.85 -14.32 -2.18
N ASN A 69 -13.90 -13.23 -1.43
CA ASN A 69 -14.87 -13.01 -0.34
C ASN A 69 -16.19 -12.43 -0.85
N GLY A 70 -16.15 -11.60 -1.89
CA GLY A 70 -17.35 -10.99 -2.45
C GLY A 70 -17.14 -10.50 -3.87
N ILE A 71 -18.24 -10.30 -4.59
CA ILE A 71 -18.23 -9.77 -5.94
C ILE A 71 -19.37 -8.76 -6.14
N THR A 72 -19.05 -7.61 -6.71
CA THR A 72 -20.02 -6.57 -7.06
C THR A 72 -19.73 -6.06 -8.47
N ALA A 73 -20.70 -5.44 -9.11
CA ALA A 73 -20.54 -4.87 -10.45
C ALA A 73 -21.36 -3.60 -10.61
N SER A 74 -21.04 -2.80 -11.62
CA SER A 74 -21.80 -1.61 -12.02
C SER A 74 -23.23 -1.90 -12.47
N GLY A 75 -23.48 -3.15 -12.86
CA GLY A 75 -24.75 -3.64 -13.37
C GLY A 75 -24.59 -5.09 -13.83
N ALA A 76 -25.70 -5.74 -14.15
CA ALA A 76 -25.71 -7.07 -14.75
C ALA A 76 -27.01 -7.31 -15.51
N GLU A 77 -26.92 -8.11 -16.57
CA GLU A 77 -28.10 -8.69 -17.20
C GLU A 77 -28.68 -9.81 -16.31
N ASN A 78 -30.01 -9.95 -16.25
CA ASN A 78 -30.69 -10.89 -15.35
C ASN A 78 -30.18 -12.34 -15.48
N LEU A 79 -29.81 -12.77 -16.69
CA LEU A 79 -29.31 -14.13 -16.95
C LEU A 79 -27.79 -14.27 -16.74
N HIS A 80 -27.08 -13.16 -16.54
CA HIS A 80 -25.61 -13.11 -16.49
C HIS A 80 -25.10 -12.28 -15.29
N PRO A 81 -25.43 -12.70 -14.05
CA PRO A 81 -25.03 -12.02 -12.82
C PRO A 81 -23.51 -12.04 -12.59
N PRO A 82 -22.97 -11.15 -11.73
CA PRO A 82 -21.54 -11.07 -11.44
C PRO A 82 -20.96 -12.36 -10.87
N SER A 83 -21.77 -13.16 -10.15
CA SER A 83 -21.36 -14.45 -9.58
C SER A 83 -20.88 -15.45 -10.63
N HIS A 84 -21.36 -15.35 -11.87
CA HIS A 84 -20.90 -16.21 -12.96
C HIS A 84 -19.44 -15.96 -13.37
N ALA A 85 -18.85 -14.83 -12.99
CA ALA A 85 -17.44 -14.57 -13.27
C ALA A 85 -16.48 -15.26 -12.29
N ILE A 86 -16.98 -15.99 -11.29
CA ILE A 86 -16.15 -16.68 -10.27
C ILE A 86 -16.66 -18.10 -9.95
N ASP A 87 -17.55 -18.64 -10.79
CA ASP A 87 -18.20 -19.93 -10.58
C ASP A 87 -17.41 -21.11 -11.16
N GLN A 88 -16.26 -20.84 -11.79
CA GLN A 88 -15.38 -21.80 -12.44
C GLN A 88 -16.01 -22.52 -13.64
N ASN A 89 -17.06 -21.96 -14.23
CA ASN A 89 -17.73 -22.48 -15.40
C ASN A 89 -17.55 -21.53 -16.59
N LEU A 90 -16.67 -21.90 -17.53
CA LEU A 90 -16.40 -21.06 -18.71
C LEU A 90 -17.61 -20.89 -19.66
N ASN A 91 -18.69 -21.66 -19.46
CA ASN A 91 -19.93 -21.53 -20.25
C ASN A 91 -20.89 -20.47 -19.71
N THR A 92 -20.73 -20.08 -18.44
CA THR A 92 -21.43 -18.94 -17.85
C THR A 92 -20.58 -17.68 -17.98
N ARG A 93 -21.19 -16.52 -17.73
CA ARG A 93 -20.52 -15.22 -17.77
C ARG A 93 -21.29 -14.18 -16.97
N TRP A 94 -20.56 -13.16 -16.54
CA TRP A 94 -21.13 -11.86 -16.22
C TRP A 94 -21.23 -11.01 -17.50
N SER A 95 -22.33 -10.27 -17.67
CA SER A 95 -22.49 -9.31 -18.77
C SER A 95 -23.16 -8.01 -18.31
N ASN A 96 -22.66 -6.88 -18.82
CA ASN A 96 -23.29 -5.57 -18.63
C ASN A 96 -23.10 -4.68 -19.87
N LEU A 97 -24.08 -3.83 -20.18
CA LEU A 97 -24.02 -2.90 -21.29
C LEU A 97 -23.38 -1.56 -20.85
N GLY A 98 -22.47 -1.04 -21.68
CA GLY A 98 -21.96 0.34 -21.58
C GLY A 98 -20.47 0.43 -21.28
N LEU A 99 -19.81 1.39 -21.93
CA LEU A 99 -18.40 1.71 -21.73
C LEU A 99 -18.14 2.10 -20.27
N GLY A 100 -17.07 1.56 -19.68
CA GLY A 100 -16.72 1.81 -18.29
C GLY A 100 -17.48 0.93 -17.30
N SER A 101 -18.26 -0.05 -17.78
CA SER A 101 -18.83 -1.09 -16.91
C SER A 101 -17.71 -1.79 -16.14
N TRP A 102 -17.96 -2.05 -14.86
CA TRP A 102 -16.95 -2.59 -13.97
C TRP A 102 -17.46 -3.77 -13.17
N ILE A 103 -16.55 -4.70 -12.89
CA ILE A 103 -16.73 -5.79 -11.92
C ILE A 103 -15.63 -5.66 -10.86
N GLN A 104 -15.99 -5.94 -9.62
CA GLN A 104 -15.14 -5.76 -8.45
C GLN A 104 -15.15 -7.02 -7.59
N ILE A 105 -13.96 -7.52 -7.27
CA ILE A 105 -13.74 -8.57 -6.28
C ILE A 105 -13.35 -7.94 -4.95
N ASP A 106 -13.94 -8.43 -3.86
CA ASP A 106 -13.47 -8.26 -2.48
C ASP A 106 -12.73 -9.52 -2.07
N LEU A 107 -11.48 -9.39 -1.61
CA LEU A 107 -10.69 -10.48 -1.05
C LEU A 107 -10.91 -10.67 0.47
N GLY A 108 -11.71 -9.81 1.11
CA GLY A 108 -12.03 -9.84 2.54
C GLY A 108 -10.99 -9.15 3.42
N GLN A 109 -9.72 -9.16 3.00
CA GLN A 109 -8.59 -8.54 3.69
C GLN A 109 -7.55 -8.00 2.69
N ASP A 110 -6.60 -7.21 3.18
CA ASP A 110 -5.49 -6.71 2.35
C ASP A 110 -4.56 -7.87 1.97
N ASN A 111 -4.28 -8.01 0.67
CA ASN A 111 -3.41 -9.04 0.12
C ASN A 111 -2.32 -8.40 -0.76
N ALA A 112 -1.15 -9.04 -0.86
CA ALA A 112 -0.13 -8.68 -1.85
C ALA A 112 -0.48 -9.34 -3.20
N ILE A 113 -1.10 -8.57 -4.10
CA ILE A 113 -1.64 -9.07 -5.37
C ILE A 113 -0.57 -9.01 -6.46
N CYS A 114 -0.25 -10.15 -7.07
CA CYS A 114 0.74 -10.27 -8.14
C CYS A 114 0.12 -10.18 -9.54
N SER A 115 -1.01 -10.85 -9.79
CA SER A 115 -1.65 -10.84 -11.11
C SER A 115 -3.17 -11.03 -11.05
N VAL A 116 -3.82 -10.72 -12.17
CA VAL A 116 -5.25 -10.98 -12.39
C VAL A 116 -5.40 -11.81 -13.65
N GLY A 117 -6.01 -12.97 -13.53
CA GLY A 117 -6.38 -13.85 -14.63
C GLY A 117 -7.80 -13.54 -15.10
N ILE A 118 -8.00 -13.32 -16.39
CA ILE A 118 -9.32 -13.05 -16.99
C ILE A 118 -9.56 -13.99 -18.16
N ASN A 119 -10.68 -14.71 -18.13
CA ASN A 119 -11.25 -15.40 -19.29
C ASN A 119 -12.33 -14.50 -19.91
N TRP A 120 -12.05 -14.00 -21.11
CA TRP A 120 -12.98 -13.14 -21.85
C TRP A 120 -14.01 -13.98 -22.60
N HIS A 121 -15.29 -13.62 -22.46
CA HIS A 121 -16.34 -14.28 -23.24
C HIS A 121 -16.19 -13.93 -24.73
N ARG A 122 -16.11 -14.94 -25.59
CA ARG A 122 -15.74 -14.78 -27.01
C ARG A 122 -14.41 -14.04 -27.20
N GLY A 123 -13.46 -14.26 -26.28
CA GLY A 123 -12.14 -13.62 -26.28
C GLY A 123 -11.29 -13.89 -27.54
N ASN A 124 -11.59 -14.95 -28.27
CA ASN A 124 -10.98 -15.29 -29.56
C ASN A 124 -11.57 -14.54 -30.77
N GLU A 125 -12.62 -13.74 -30.55
CA GLU A 125 -13.28 -12.95 -31.59
C GLU A 125 -13.28 -11.43 -31.27
N ARG A 126 -13.00 -11.09 -30.00
CA ARG A 126 -13.15 -9.75 -29.45
C ARG A 126 -11.91 -9.34 -28.67
N THR A 127 -11.37 -8.17 -29.03
CA THR A 127 -10.36 -7.49 -28.22
C THR A 127 -11.05 -6.50 -27.28
N ASN A 128 -10.91 -6.70 -25.97
CA ASN A 128 -11.47 -5.84 -24.93
C ASN A 128 -10.41 -4.82 -24.51
N THR A 129 -10.79 -3.55 -24.35
CA THR A 129 -9.91 -2.52 -23.76
C THR A 129 -10.30 -2.32 -22.30
N PHE A 130 -9.37 -2.39 -21.36
CA PHE A 130 -9.72 -2.38 -19.94
C PHE A 130 -8.61 -1.85 -19.03
N VAL A 131 -9.01 -1.57 -17.79
CA VAL A 131 -8.17 -1.10 -16.70
C VAL A 131 -8.38 -2.01 -15.49
N ILE A 132 -7.28 -2.43 -14.86
CA ILE A 132 -7.32 -3.08 -13.54
C ILE A 132 -6.85 -2.07 -12.52
N SER A 133 -7.58 -1.98 -11.41
CA SER A 133 -7.23 -1.12 -10.28
C SER A 133 -7.37 -1.87 -8.97
N VAL A 134 -6.57 -1.48 -7.98
CA VAL A 134 -6.54 -2.07 -6.63
C VAL A 134 -6.95 -1.00 -5.61
N SER A 135 -7.60 -1.41 -4.53
CA SER A 135 -8.07 -0.53 -3.45
C SER A 135 -8.03 -1.25 -2.10
N GLN A 136 -7.78 -0.54 -1.00
CA GLN A 136 -7.90 -1.06 0.37
C GLN A 136 -9.30 -0.83 0.95
N ASP A 137 -9.97 0.26 0.56
CA ASP A 137 -11.23 0.73 1.15
C ASP A 137 -12.47 0.44 0.29
N GLY A 138 -12.27 -0.04 -0.94
CA GLY A 138 -13.34 -0.30 -1.92
C GLY A 138 -13.95 0.97 -2.51
N LYS A 139 -13.37 2.14 -2.24
CA LYS A 139 -13.84 3.48 -2.68
C LYS A 139 -12.78 4.17 -3.54
N THR A 140 -11.54 4.18 -3.08
CA THR A 140 -10.40 4.84 -3.71
C THR A 140 -9.56 3.81 -4.44
N PHE A 141 -9.48 3.91 -5.77
CA PHE A 141 -8.81 2.93 -6.61
C PHE A 141 -7.53 3.48 -7.23
N THR A 142 -6.43 2.76 -7.06
CA THR A 142 -5.17 3.01 -7.75
C THR A 142 -5.11 2.16 -9.00
N LYS A 143 -4.94 2.80 -10.16
CA LYS A 143 -4.76 2.10 -11.44
C LYS A 143 -3.45 1.32 -11.44
N THR A 144 -3.51 0.02 -11.69
CA THR A 144 -2.35 -0.89 -11.67
C THR A 144 -2.00 -1.44 -13.05
N PHE A 145 -3.00 -1.64 -13.91
CA PHE A 145 -2.79 -2.11 -15.27
C PHE A 145 -3.77 -1.42 -16.24
N SER A 146 -3.32 -1.19 -17.47
CA SER A 146 -4.12 -0.72 -18.59
C SER A 146 -3.71 -1.47 -19.83
N GLY A 147 -4.67 -2.01 -20.59
CA GLY A 147 -4.30 -2.75 -21.79
C GLY A 147 -5.48 -3.26 -22.58
N LYS A 148 -5.17 -4.19 -23.48
CA LYS A 148 -6.13 -4.90 -24.31
C LYS A 148 -6.01 -6.40 -24.09
N SER A 149 -7.11 -7.14 -24.25
CA SER A 149 -7.05 -8.61 -24.37
C SER A 149 -6.42 -9.01 -25.71
N ASP A 150 -5.92 -10.24 -25.82
CA ASP A 150 -5.25 -10.70 -27.05
C ASP A 150 -6.17 -10.77 -28.28
N GLY A 151 -7.48 -10.93 -28.08
CA GLY A 151 -8.45 -11.09 -29.16
C GLY A 151 -8.38 -12.46 -29.86
N THR A 152 -7.64 -13.43 -29.31
CA THR A 152 -7.36 -14.72 -29.95
C THR A 152 -7.58 -15.93 -29.04
N SER A 153 -7.72 -15.76 -27.72
CA SER A 153 -7.86 -16.86 -26.77
C SER A 153 -9.18 -16.85 -25.98
N LEU A 154 -9.71 -18.05 -25.71
CA LEU A 154 -10.77 -18.29 -24.71
C LEU A 154 -10.18 -18.71 -23.35
N ASN A 155 -8.88 -18.99 -23.31
CA ASN A 155 -8.14 -19.37 -22.13
C ASN A 155 -7.86 -18.16 -21.24
N GLU A 156 -7.44 -18.42 -20.01
CA GLU A 156 -7.15 -17.40 -19.03
C GLU A 156 -5.95 -16.55 -19.48
N GLN A 157 -6.16 -15.24 -19.54
CA GLN A 157 -5.09 -14.27 -19.79
C GLN A 157 -4.66 -13.66 -18.46
N ASN A 158 -3.37 -13.80 -18.13
CA ASN A 158 -2.80 -13.30 -16.89
C ASN A 158 -2.16 -11.93 -17.07
N TYR A 159 -2.64 -10.95 -16.31
CA TYR A 159 -2.12 -9.58 -16.31
C TYR A 159 -1.35 -9.31 -15.01
N ASN A 160 -0.04 -9.13 -15.13
CA ASN A 160 0.87 -8.85 -14.01
C ASN A 160 0.68 -7.40 -13.52
N LEU A 161 0.53 -7.21 -12.20
CA LEU A 161 0.28 -5.92 -11.57
C LEU A 161 1.52 -5.28 -10.94
N GLN A 162 2.70 -5.89 -11.07
CA GLN A 162 3.93 -5.50 -10.36
C GLN A 162 3.69 -5.34 -8.85
N SER A 163 2.98 -6.32 -8.28
CA SER A 163 2.87 -6.56 -6.83
C SER A 163 2.33 -5.36 -6.05
N LYS A 164 1.01 -5.32 -5.84
CA LYS A 164 0.32 -4.24 -5.13
C LYS A 164 -0.48 -4.77 -3.95
N THR A 165 -0.38 -4.09 -2.82
CA THR A 165 -1.21 -4.41 -1.65
C THR A 165 -2.61 -3.84 -1.83
N GLY A 166 -3.63 -4.67 -1.62
CA GLY A 166 -5.01 -4.21 -1.50
C GLY A 166 -6.01 -5.33 -1.26
N ARG A 167 -7.22 -4.95 -0.89
CA ARG A 167 -8.35 -5.84 -0.59
C ARG A 167 -9.32 -5.98 -1.76
N PHE A 168 -9.53 -4.91 -2.51
CA PHE A 168 -10.48 -4.86 -3.61
C PHE A 168 -9.77 -4.75 -4.95
N ILE A 169 -10.25 -5.48 -5.94
CA ILE A 169 -9.76 -5.45 -7.31
C ILE A 169 -10.93 -5.09 -8.20
N ARG A 170 -10.78 -4.02 -9.00
CA ARG A 170 -11.80 -3.59 -9.96
C ARG A 170 -11.25 -3.70 -11.37
N VAL A 171 -11.99 -4.40 -12.22
CA VAL A 171 -11.76 -4.45 -13.67
C VAL A 171 -12.81 -3.54 -14.33
N ILE A 172 -12.35 -2.46 -14.94
CA ILE A 172 -13.18 -1.52 -15.69
C ILE A 172 -12.95 -1.78 -17.17
N VAL A 173 -14.01 -2.14 -17.90
CA VAL A 173 -13.91 -2.48 -19.32
C VAL A 173 -14.50 -1.35 -20.16
N ASN A 174 -13.66 -0.81 -21.04
CA ASN A 174 -13.93 0.33 -21.91
C ASN A 174 -14.23 -0.17 -23.34
N GLY A 175 -15.17 -1.11 -23.45
CA GLY A 175 -15.65 -1.64 -24.73
C GLY A 175 -14.77 -2.72 -25.36
N ASN A 176 -15.27 -3.30 -26.45
CA ASN A 176 -14.57 -4.29 -27.26
C ASN A 176 -14.68 -3.97 -28.76
N THR A 177 -13.94 -4.68 -29.60
CA THR A 177 -13.88 -4.44 -31.06
C THR A 177 -15.21 -4.61 -31.81
N GLN A 178 -16.25 -5.19 -31.18
CA GLN A 178 -17.53 -5.45 -31.82
C GLN A 178 -18.70 -4.68 -31.18
N SER A 179 -18.59 -4.26 -29.92
CA SER A 179 -19.68 -3.62 -29.18
C SER A 179 -19.21 -2.99 -27.87
N ASP A 180 -20.10 -2.21 -27.25
CA ASP A 180 -19.91 -1.63 -25.91
C ASP A 180 -20.35 -2.58 -24.78
N TRP A 181 -20.67 -3.84 -25.12
CA TRP A 181 -20.98 -4.86 -24.12
C TRP A 181 -19.71 -5.37 -23.44
N VAL A 182 -19.79 -5.53 -22.13
CA VAL A 182 -18.73 -6.16 -21.34
C VAL A 182 -19.17 -7.56 -20.99
N SER A 183 -18.29 -8.54 -21.17
CA SER A 183 -18.59 -9.93 -20.80
C SER A 183 -17.34 -10.69 -20.36
N ILE A 184 -17.36 -11.17 -19.13
CA ILE A 184 -16.26 -11.92 -18.50
C ILE A 184 -16.79 -13.29 -18.08
N SER A 185 -16.15 -14.35 -18.58
CA SER A 185 -16.52 -15.73 -18.25
C SER A 185 -15.94 -16.19 -16.92
N GLU A 186 -14.69 -15.82 -16.61
CA GLU A 186 -14.07 -16.14 -15.31
C GLU A 186 -13.02 -15.08 -14.96
N LEU A 187 -12.91 -14.77 -13.67
CA LEU A 187 -12.01 -13.81 -13.09
C LEU A 187 -11.30 -14.44 -11.88
N LYS A 188 -9.97 -14.48 -11.92
CA LYS A 188 -9.13 -15.03 -10.85
C LYS A 188 -8.13 -14.00 -10.38
N ILE A 189 -7.97 -13.87 -9.08
CA ILE A 189 -6.96 -12.99 -8.49
C ILE A 189 -5.83 -13.85 -7.96
N TYR A 190 -4.60 -13.46 -8.24
CA TYR A 190 -3.41 -14.14 -7.74
C TYR A 190 -2.62 -13.19 -6.84
N GLY A 191 -2.11 -13.72 -5.75
CA GLY A 191 -1.28 -12.99 -4.79
C GLY A 191 -0.13 -13.82 -4.28
N TYR A 192 0.85 -13.14 -3.68
CA TYR A 192 1.84 -13.78 -2.85
C TYR A 192 1.16 -14.19 -1.55
N LYS A 193 1.24 -15.48 -1.22
CA LYS A 193 0.84 -15.96 0.10
C LYS A 193 1.72 -15.29 1.15
N SER A 194 1.12 -14.46 2.00
CA SER A 194 1.68 -14.10 3.28
C SER A 194 1.56 -15.34 4.16
N PHE A 195 2.58 -16.19 4.12
CA PHE A 195 2.72 -17.27 5.08
C PHE A 195 3.66 -16.83 6.18
N SER A 196 3.29 -17.14 7.41
CA SER A 196 4.28 -17.27 8.48
C SER A 196 5.32 -18.32 8.10
N GLU A 197 6.61 -18.03 8.33
CA GLU A 197 7.70 -19.00 8.09
C GLU A 197 7.54 -20.30 8.89
N SER A 198 6.75 -20.26 9.97
CA SER A 198 6.38 -21.43 10.78
C SER A 198 4.99 -21.28 11.41
N CYS A 199 4.21 -22.35 11.30
CA CYS A 199 2.90 -22.52 11.92
C CYS A 199 3.01 -23.37 13.20
N VAL A 200 2.37 -22.95 14.28
CA VAL A 200 2.34 -23.68 15.56
C VAL A 200 0.92 -24.00 15.99
N ARG A 201 0.71 -25.17 16.60
CA ARG A 201 -0.62 -25.61 17.05
C ARG A 201 -1.16 -24.66 18.11
N SER A 202 -2.35 -24.12 17.86
CA SER A 202 -3.05 -23.21 18.76
C SER A 202 -4.04 -23.95 19.65
N SER A 203 -4.23 -23.45 20.86
CA SER A 203 -5.32 -23.89 21.76
C SER A 203 -6.69 -23.58 21.14
N VAL A 204 -7.60 -24.55 21.21
CA VAL A 204 -9.01 -24.36 20.83
C VAL A 204 -9.85 -24.46 22.10
N SER A 205 -10.60 -23.40 22.40
CA SER A 205 -11.40 -23.32 23.63
C SER A 205 -12.66 -24.17 23.58
N LEU A 206 -13.30 -24.24 22.41
CA LEU A 206 -14.57 -24.93 22.24
C LEU A 206 -14.78 -25.35 20.78
N ALA A 207 -15.38 -26.52 20.58
CA ALA A 207 -15.97 -26.93 19.30
C ALA A 207 -17.50 -26.98 19.41
N THR A 208 -18.19 -26.33 18.48
CA THR A 208 -19.66 -26.37 18.32
C THR A 208 -20.02 -26.79 16.90
N ALA A 209 -21.17 -27.40 16.70
CA ALA A 209 -21.63 -27.81 15.37
C ALA A 209 -23.08 -27.43 15.14
N GLY A 210 -23.48 -27.33 13.87
CA GLY A 210 -24.87 -27.06 13.51
C GLY A 210 -25.82 -28.17 13.96
N ALA A 211 -25.34 -29.41 13.96
CA ALA A 211 -26.01 -30.58 14.53
C ALA A 211 -24.99 -31.70 14.77
N SER A 212 -25.39 -32.71 15.56
CA SER A 212 -24.61 -33.92 15.82
C SER A 212 -25.51 -35.13 15.90
N GLN A 213 -25.04 -36.27 15.37
CA GLN A 213 -25.66 -37.54 15.64
C GLN A 213 -25.46 -37.95 17.10
N ALA A 214 -26.44 -38.67 17.66
CA ALA A 214 -26.36 -39.19 19.02
C ALA A 214 -25.10 -40.06 19.20
N GLY A 215 -24.28 -39.73 20.21
CA GLY A 215 -23.01 -40.42 20.48
C GLY A 215 -21.78 -39.85 19.77
N PHE A 216 -21.94 -38.87 18.87
CA PHE A 216 -20.84 -38.27 18.08
C PHE A 216 -20.78 -36.73 18.25
N PRO A 217 -20.55 -36.24 19.48
CA PRO A 217 -20.56 -34.81 19.79
C PRO A 217 -19.41 -34.05 19.12
N PRO A 218 -19.52 -32.71 18.97
CA PRO A 218 -18.46 -31.90 18.37
C PRO A 218 -17.18 -31.86 19.20
N SER A 219 -17.24 -32.15 20.51
CA SER A 219 -16.06 -32.23 21.38
C SER A 219 -15.05 -33.29 20.93
N ASN A 220 -15.50 -34.33 20.22
CA ASN A 220 -14.64 -35.42 19.77
C ASN A 220 -13.58 -34.96 18.76
N VAL A 221 -13.74 -33.80 18.11
CA VAL A 221 -12.72 -33.31 17.16
C VAL A 221 -11.52 -32.65 17.84
N LEU A 222 -11.53 -32.52 19.17
CA LEU A 222 -10.49 -31.85 19.97
C LEU A 222 -9.93 -32.77 21.09
N ASP A 223 -10.31 -34.04 21.12
CA ASP A 223 -9.96 -34.96 22.22
C ASP A 223 -8.63 -35.69 22.01
N ASN A 224 -7.93 -35.42 20.89
CA ASN A 224 -6.71 -36.07 20.43
C ASN A 224 -6.84 -37.59 20.26
N ASN A 225 -8.04 -38.10 19.99
CA ASN A 225 -8.29 -39.52 19.81
C ASN A 225 -8.83 -39.82 18.40
N LEU A 226 -7.98 -40.37 17.53
CA LEU A 226 -8.36 -40.74 16.16
C LEU A 226 -9.35 -41.93 16.06
N ASN A 227 -9.94 -42.38 17.18
CA ASN A 227 -10.98 -43.40 17.22
C ASN A 227 -12.37 -42.84 17.55
N THR A 228 -12.47 -41.57 17.93
CA THR A 228 -13.73 -40.86 18.20
C THR A 228 -14.02 -39.88 17.07
N VAL A 229 -15.29 -39.66 16.75
CA VAL A 229 -15.69 -38.77 15.65
C VAL A 229 -16.75 -37.78 16.08
N TRP A 230 -16.74 -36.61 15.44
CA TRP A 230 -17.97 -35.87 15.21
C TRP A 230 -18.62 -36.35 13.91
N SER A 231 -19.94 -36.48 13.90
CA SER A 231 -20.71 -36.89 12.72
C SER A 231 -22.02 -36.12 12.62
N ASN A 232 -22.33 -35.64 11.43
CA ASN A 232 -23.65 -35.11 11.08
C ASN A 232 -24.07 -35.50 9.66
N TYR A 233 -25.37 -35.71 9.46
CA TYR A 233 -25.94 -36.02 8.15
C TYR A 233 -26.38 -34.75 7.43
N GLY A 234 -26.02 -34.64 6.14
CA GLY A 234 -26.50 -33.58 5.24
C GLY A 234 -25.35 -32.78 4.62
N VAL A 235 -25.50 -32.45 3.34
CA VAL A 235 -24.59 -31.51 2.64
C VAL A 235 -24.68 -30.15 3.31
N GLY A 236 -23.53 -29.54 3.62
CA GLY A 236 -23.47 -28.28 4.35
C GLY A 236 -23.42 -28.47 5.87
N SER A 237 -23.25 -29.70 6.36
CA SER A 237 -22.93 -29.96 7.77
C SER A 237 -21.68 -29.20 8.16
N TRP A 238 -21.73 -28.45 9.26
CA TRP A 238 -20.61 -27.61 9.68
C TRP A 238 -20.27 -27.79 11.15
N ILE A 239 -18.97 -27.64 11.42
CA ILE A 239 -18.39 -27.55 12.75
C ILE A 239 -17.59 -26.26 12.87
N GLN A 240 -17.60 -25.66 14.05
CA GLN A 240 -16.99 -24.39 14.37
C GLN A 240 -16.06 -24.54 15.58
N LEU A 241 -14.86 -23.99 15.47
CA LEU A 241 -13.90 -23.87 16.53
C LEU A 241 -13.89 -22.43 17.04
N ASP A 242 -13.92 -22.23 18.36
CA ASP A 242 -13.64 -20.96 19.02
C ASP A 242 -12.23 -21.01 19.61
N LEU A 243 -11.34 -20.13 19.15
CA LEU A 243 -9.97 -20.02 19.67
C LEU A 243 -9.90 -19.29 21.02
N GLY A 244 -11.02 -18.75 21.52
CA GLY A 244 -11.15 -17.97 22.75
C GLY A 244 -10.83 -16.50 22.54
N THR A 245 -9.77 -16.21 21.78
CA THR A 245 -9.33 -14.88 21.36
C THR A 245 -9.08 -14.85 19.85
N SER A 246 -8.97 -13.64 19.28
CA SER A 246 -8.55 -13.49 17.88
C SER A 246 -7.07 -13.84 17.73
N LYS A 247 -6.75 -14.66 16.74
CA LYS A 247 -5.39 -15.10 16.40
C LYS A 247 -5.19 -15.10 14.88
N ASN A 248 -3.95 -15.05 14.43
CA ASN A 248 -3.54 -15.10 13.03
C ASN A 248 -3.33 -16.55 12.63
N ILE A 249 -4.32 -17.10 11.93
CA ILE A 249 -4.41 -18.52 11.59
C ILE A 249 -3.70 -18.72 10.25
N CYS A 250 -2.75 -19.65 10.20
CA CYS A 250 -1.94 -19.91 9.01
C CYS A 250 -2.29 -21.26 8.37
N SER A 251 -2.72 -22.26 9.15
CA SER A 251 -3.20 -23.53 8.60
C SER A 251 -4.16 -24.28 9.52
N ILE A 252 -4.80 -25.31 8.98
CA ILE A 252 -5.66 -26.24 9.71
C ILE A 252 -5.26 -27.67 9.35
N ASP A 253 -5.01 -28.49 10.35
CA ASP A 253 -4.88 -29.93 10.16
C ASP A 253 -6.25 -30.59 10.37
N ILE A 254 -6.65 -31.49 9.49
CA ILE A 254 -7.88 -32.30 9.64
C ILE A 254 -7.57 -33.77 9.42
N ALA A 255 -7.96 -34.61 10.37
CA ALA A 255 -8.00 -36.06 10.20
C ALA A 255 -9.42 -36.49 9.85
N TRP A 256 -9.61 -37.03 8.64
CA TRP A 256 -10.93 -37.38 8.12
C TRP A 256 -11.35 -38.81 8.45
N TYR A 257 -12.62 -39.00 8.79
CA TYR A 257 -13.17 -40.34 8.97
C TYR A 257 -13.12 -41.13 7.66
N LYS A 258 -12.46 -42.29 7.69
CA LYS A 258 -12.16 -43.11 6.49
C LYS A 258 -11.48 -42.27 5.38
N GLY A 259 -10.57 -41.38 5.75
CA GLY A 259 -9.92 -40.45 4.83
C GLY A 259 -9.04 -41.09 3.75
N ASN A 260 -8.78 -42.41 3.81
CA ASN A 260 -8.12 -43.20 2.78
C ASN A 260 -9.09 -43.89 1.79
N GLU A 261 -10.40 -43.76 2.01
CA GLU A 261 -11.46 -44.33 1.18
C GLU A 261 -12.41 -43.23 0.65
N ARG A 262 -12.50 -42.10 1.37
CA ARG A 262 -13.43 -41.00 1.12
C ARG A 262 -12.67 -39.71 0.87
N GLN A 263 -13.00 -39.05 -0.23
CA GLN A 263 -12.61 -37.67 -0.48
C GLN A 263 -13.79 -36.77 -0.09
N ASN A 264 -13.56 -35.85 0.85
CA ASN A 264 -14.54 -34.90 1.34
C ASN A 264 -14.40 -33.59 0.56
N ASN A 265 -15.50 -33.01 0.08
CA ASN A 265 -15.53 -31.64 -0.44
C ASN A 265 -15.84 -30.70 0.72
N PHE A 266 -15.04 -29.67 0.98
CA PHE A 266 -15.27 -28.82 2.13
C PHE A 266 -14.76 -27.40 1.95
N VAL A 267 -15.25 -26.52 2.81
CA VAL A 267 -14.89 -25.10 2.88
C VAL A 267 -14.41 -24.78 4.29
N ILE A 268 -13.28 -24.07 4.39
CA ILE A 268 -12.83 -23.44 5.62
C ILE A 268 -13.15 -21.94 5.53
N SER A 269 -13.88 -21.45 6.52
CA SER A 269 -14.20 -20.04 6.67
C SER A 269 -13.79 -19.54 8.06
N THR A 270 -13.41 -18.28 8.18
CA THR A 270 -12.98 -17.66 9.43
C THR A 270 -13.87 -16.48 9.80
N SER A 271 -13.90 -16.11 11.08
CA SER A 271 -14.72 -15.01 11.59
C SER A 271 -14.11 -14.39 12.86
N LEU A 272 -14.29 -13.08 13.03
CA LEU A 272 -13.93 -12.37 14.27
C LEU A 272 -15.07 -12.40 15.30
N ASP A 273 -16.32 -12.41 14.85
CA ASP A 273 -17.52 -12.20 15.67
C ASP A 273 -18.37 -13.47 15.87
N GLY A 274 -18.03 -14.55 15.16
CA GLY A 274 -18.77 -15.82 15.19
C GLY A 274 -20.10 -15.77 14.43
N LYS A 275 -20.38 -14.67 13.72
CA LYS A 275 -21.63 -14.44 12.97
C LYS A 275 -21.36 -14.28 11.48
N SER A 276 -20.37 -13.47 11.12
CA SER A 276 -20.00 -13.13 9.75
C SER A 276 -18.76 -13.91 9.35
N TYR A 277 -18.87 -14.77 8.34
CA TYR A 277 -17.80 -15.67 7.92
C TYR A 277 -17.24 -15.33 6.54
N THR A 278 -15.91 -15.36 6.43
CA THR A 278 -15.18 -15.21 5.17
C THR A 278 -14.51 -16.53 4.82
N THR A 279 -14.70 -17.01 3.60
CA THR A 279 -14.07 -18.24 3.11
C THR A 279 -12.58 -18.01 2.85
N VAL A 280 -11.72 -18.80 3.51
CA VAL A 280 -10.26 -18.77 3.34
C VAL A 280 -9.74 -19.92 2.48
N LEU A 281 -10.47 -21.03 2.43
CA LEU A 281 -10.12 -22.19 1.62
C LEU A 281 -11.37 -22.95 1.16
N SER A 282 -11.38 -23.40 -0.10
CA SER A 282 -12.38 -24.32 -0.64
C SER A 282 -11.66 -25.40 -1.44
N THR A 283 -11.71 -26.65 -0.97
CA THR A 283 -10.89 -27.74 -1.52
C THR A 283 -11.49 -29.11 -1.24
N LYS A 284 -10.75 -30.18 -1.57
CA LYS A 284 -11.07 -31.57 -1.28
C LYS A 284 -9.98 -32.24 -0.46
N SER A 285 -10.35 -33.22 0.36
CA SER A 285 -9.36 -34.05 1.06
C SER A 285 -8.67 -35.03 0.11
N SER A 286 -7.51 -35.58 0.51
CA SER A 286 -6.70 -36.44 -0.36
C SER A 286 -7.40 -37.74 -0.76
N GLY A 287 -8.19 -38.31 0.15
CA GLY A 287 -8.75 -39.64 -0.04
C GLY A 287 -7.73 -40.77 0.16
N ASN A 288 -6.54 -40.50 0.71
CA ASN A 288 -5.41 -41.46 0.77
C ASN A 288 -4.89 -41.75 2.19
N THR A 289 -5.36 -41.07 3.24
CA THR A 289 -4.78 -41.20 4.59
C THR A 289 -5.82 -41.16 5.71
N PHE A 290 -5.53 -41.86 6.82
CA PHE A 290 -6.26 -41.73 8.09
C PHE A 290 -5.67 -40.66 9.01
N SER A 291 -4.46 -40.19 8.70
CA SER A 291 -3.75 -39.19 9.49
C SER A 291 -4.21 -37.77 9.14
N TYR A 292 -3.71 -36.79 9.89
CA TYR A 292 -3.93 -35.39 9.60
C TYR A 292 -3.45 -35.02 8.20
N GLU A 293 -4.29 -34.29 7.48
CA GLU A 293 -3.93 -33.55 6.29
C GLU A 293 -3.82 -32.07 6.67
N ASN A 294 -2.70 -31.44 6.30
CA ASN A 294 -2.47 -30.01 6.53
C ASN A 294 -3.07 -29.20 5.38
N TYR A 295 -3.90 -28.21 5.72
CA TYR A 295 -4.55 -27.31 4.79
C TYR A 295 -4.11 -25.86 5.07
N GLU A 296 -3.16 -25.39 4.26
CA GLU A 296 -2.61 -24.05 4.35
C GLU A 296 -3.46 -23.04 3.57
N PHE A 297 -3.64 -21.86 4.16
CA PHE A 297 -4.29 -20.71 3.53
C PHE A 297 -3.54 -19.43 3.95
N PRO A 298 -3.76 -18.27 3.28
CA PRO A 298 -3.11 -17.03 3.69
C PRO A 298 -3.38 -16.72 5.16
N ASP A 299 -2.34 -16.29 5.88
CA ASP A 299 -2.43 -15.87 7.27
C ASP A 299 -3.64 -14.94 7.48
N THR A 300 -4.58 -15.38 8.32
CA THR A 300 -5.87 -14.70 8.50
C THR A 300 -6.17 -14.50 9.98
N VAL A 301 -6.37 -13.25 10.39
CA VAL A 301 -6.76 -12.91 11.76
C VAL A 301 -8.23 -13.25 12.00
N ALA A 302 -8.48 -14.21 12.88
CA ALA A 302 -9.83 -14.62 13.26
C ALA A 302 -9.87 -15.26 14.65
N ARG A 303 -11.05 -15.25 15.27
CA ARG A 303 -11.32 -15.97 16.52
C ARG A 303 -12.01 -17.31 16.26
N TYR A 304 -12.86 -17.35 15.25
CA TYR A 304 -13.68 -18.51 14.93
C TYR A 304 -13.26 -19.11 13.59
N ILE A 305 -13.22 -20.43 13.54
CA ILE A 305 -12.97 -21.20 12.33
C ILE A 305 -14.19 -22.08 12.09
N LYS A 306 -14.71 -22.12 10.88
CA LYS A 306 -15.84 -22.96 10.49
C LYS A 306 -15.44 -23.84 9.33
N ILE A 307 -15.62 -25.14 9.50
CA ILE A 307 -15.41 -26.15 8.48
C ILE A 307 -16.78 -26.64 8.05
N THR A 308 -17.15 -26.38 6.81
CA THR A 308 -18.41 -26.80 6.20
C THR A 308 -18.14 -27.94 5.23
N VAL A 309 -18.69 -29.12 5.50
CA VAL A 309 -18.53 -30.32 4.69
C VAL A 309 -19.67 -30.42 3.69
N ASN A 310 -19.32 -30.34 2.40
CA ASN A 310 -20.24 -30.36 1.26
C ASN A 310 -20.31 -31.76 0.62
N GLY A 311 -20.47 -32.78 1.47
CA GLY A 311 -20.52 -34.18 1.08
C GLY A 311 -19.16 -34.80 0.77
N ASN A 312 -19.17 -36.12 0.55
CA ASN A 312 -17.98 -36.91 0.21
C ASN A 312 -18.26 -37.89 -0.93
N THR A 313 -17.22 -38.54 -1.45
CA THR A 313 -17.33 -39.46 -2.61
C THR A 313 -18.20 -40.71 -2.38
N LYS A 314 -18.68 -40.96 -1.15
CA LYS A 314 -19.53 -42.11 -0.81
C LYS A 314 -20.93 -41.73 -0.35
N ASN A 315 -21.11 -40.60 0.34
CA ASN A 315 -22.39 -40.17 0.89
C ASN A 315 -22.37 -38.69 1.33
N ASN A 316 -23.47 -38.23 1.93
CA ASN A 316 -23.68 -36.84 2.34
C ASN A 316 -23.33 -36.55 3.80
N TYR A 317 -22.55 -37.42 4.46
CA TYR A 317 -22.13 -37.19 5.85
C TYR A 317 -20.93 -36.25 5.93
N GLY A 318 -20.96 -35.36 6.93
CA GLY A 318 -19.78 -34.69 7.45
C GLY A 318 -19.31 -35.43 8.70
N THR A 319 -18.22 -36.20 8.58
CA THR A 319 -17.66 -36.98 9.68
C THR A 319 -16.15 -36.72 9.78
N ILE A 320 -15.69 -36.30 10.96
CA ILE A 320 -14.30 -35.87 11.20
C ILE A 320 -13.78 -36.55 12.47
N TYR A 321 -12.54 -37.07 12.42
CA TYR A 321 -11.85 -37.60 13.60
C TYR A 321 -11.33 -36.45 14.46
N GLU A 322 -10.44 -35.61 13.92
CA GLU A 322 -9.82 -34.52 14.69
C GLU A 322 -9.56 -33.29 13.81
N ILE A 323 -9.55 -32.10 14.42
CA ILE A 323 -9.11 -30.85 13.83
C ILE A 323 -8.04 -30.19 14.72
N ARG A 324 -6.99 -29.63 14.10
CA ARG A 324 -6.03 -28.75 14.79
C ARG A 324 -5.98 -27.40 14.09
N ALA A 325 -6.10 -26.33 14.87
CA ALA A 325 -5.84 -24.98 14.40
C ALA A 325 -4.37 -24.65 14.56
N LEU A 326 -3.75 -24.07 13.54
CA LEU A 326 -2.37 -23.59 13.60
C LEU A 326 -2.34 -22.08 13.35
N THR A 327 -1.60 -21.38 14.20
CA THR A 327 -1.41 -19.93 14.14
C THR A 327 0.03 -19.61 13.80
N SER A 328 0.27 -18.43 13.24
CA SER A 328 1.62 -17.95 12.99
C SER A 328 2.42 -17.96 14.31
N SER A 329 3.71 -18.24 14.24
CA SER A 329 4.61 -18.21 15.40
C SER A 329 4.70 -16.85 16.10
N SER A 330 4.16 -15.78 15.49
CA SER A 330 3.96 -14.45 16.08
C SER A 330 2.71 -14.32 16.96
N ASP A 331 1.77 -15.26 16.88
CA ASP A 331 0.43 -15.16 17.48
C ASP A 331 0.18 -16.14 18.64
N GLN A 332 1.17 -16.97 18.93
CA GLN A 332 1.39 -17.33 20.32
C GLN A 332 2.14 -16.13 20.89
N SER A 333 1.68 -15.56 22.00
CA SER A 333 2.43 -15.80 23.23
C SER A 333 3.71 -16.59 22.93
N GLN A 334 4.79 -15.86 22.64
CA GLN A 334 6.06 -16.26 23.21
C GLN A 334 5.88 -16.10 24.72
N ASN A 335 5.01 -16.92 25.33
CA ASN A 335 5.21 -17.37 26.68
C ASN A 335 6.52 -18.14 26.55
N GLN A 336 7.64 -17.43 26.64
CA GLN A 336 8.94 -18.04 26.46
C GLN A 336 9.00 -19.17 27.48
N CYS A 337 9.08 -20.40 26.99
CA CYS A 337 9.40 -21.54 27.82
C CYS A 337 10.80 -21.31 28.35
N ALA A 338 10.89 -20.84 29.58
CA ALA A 338 12.17 -20.65 30.25
C ALA A 338 12.44 -21.86 31.13
N ALA A 339 13.71 -22.27 31.21
CA ALA A 339 14.15 -23.29 32.14
C ALA A 339 13.73 -22.86 33.55
N THR A 340 13.11 -23.78 34.26
CA THR A 340 12.60 -23.55 35.61
C THR A 340 13.42 -24.38 36.59
N THR A 341 13.67 -23.83 37.76
CA THR A 341 14.45 -24.52 38.79
C THR A 341 13.68 -25.74 39.31
N ILE A 342 14.37 -26.89 39.34
CA ILE A 342 13.92 -28.09 40.04
C ILE A 342 14.52 -28.03 41.44
N GLU A 343 13.68 -27.86 42.46
CA GLU A 343 14.13 -27.73 43.84
C GLU A 343 14.51 -29.09 44.46
N ASN A 344 13.81 -30.15 44.06
CA ASN A 344 14.04 -31.48 44.62
C ASN A 344 13.66 -32.59 43.63
N VAL A 345 14.31 -33.74 43.77
CA VAL A 345 14.06 -34.92 42.95
C VAL A 345 13.89 -36.15 43.83
N LYS A 346 12.86 -36.95 43.56
CA LYS A 346 12.61 -38.25 44.21
C LYS A 346 12.52 -39.33 43.15
N THR A 347 13.04 -40.52 43.44
CA THR A 347 12.93 -41.69 42.55
C THR A 347 12.27 -42.85 43.27
N SER A 348 11.68 -43.75 42.47
CA SER A 348 11.15 -45.05 42.92
C SER A 348 12.21 -45.97 43.54
N GLY A 349 13.48 -45.74 43.24
CA GLY A 349 14.65 -46.52 43.63
C GLY A 349 15.85 -46.11 42.77
N SER A 350 17.05 -46.55 43.15
CA SER A 350 18.28 -46.29 42.41
C SER A 350 19.22 -47.48 42.52
N GLN A 351 19.83 -47.87 41.41
CA GLN A 351 20.88 -48.88 41.37
C GLN A 351 22.18 -48.32 41.95
N ASP A 352 22.94 -49.16 42.66
CA ASP A 352 24.27 -48.81 43.18
C ASP A 352 25.16 -48.23 42.06
N GLY A 353 25.75 -47.06 42.33
CA GLY A 353 26.60 -46.32 41.38
C GLY A 353 25.84 -45.42 40.39
N PHE A 354 24.50 -45.44 40.36
CA PHE A 354 23.68 -44.61 39.47
C PHE A 354 22.62 -43.80 40.26
N PRO A 355 23.06 -42.89 41.15
CA PRO A 355 22.18 -42.15 42.05
C PRO A 355 21.29 -41.14 41.30
N THR A 356 20.26 -40.68 42.01
CA THR A 356 19.27 -39.71 41.52
C THR A 356 19.87 -38.35 41.18
N SER A 357 20.96 -37.94 41.84
CA SER A 357 21.61 -36.65 41.60
C SER A 357 22.15 -36.49 40.18
N ASN A 358 22.40 -37.60 39.49
CA ASN A 358 22.99 -37.60 38.15
C ASN A 358 22.06 -37.08 37.06
N VAL A 359 20.78 -36.82 37.35
CA VAL A 359 19.81 -36.34 36.35
C VAL A 359 19.70 -34.81 36.29
N LEU A 360 20.51 -34.11 37.08
CA LEU A 360 20.57 -32.65 37.19
C LEU A 360 22.02 -32.14 37.30
N ASP A 361 23.01 -32.96 36.94
CA ASP A 361 24.43 -32.63 37.12
C ASP A 361 25.05 -31.99 35.86
N ASN A 362 24.24 -31.78 34.83
CA ASN A 362 24.58 -31.32 33.50
C ASN A 362 25.67 -32.18 32.81
N ASN A 363 25.70 -33.49 33.09
CA ASN A 363 26.69 -34.41 32.54
C ASN A 363 26.05 -35.59 31.81
N LEU A 364 26.11 -35.57 30.48
CA LEU A 364 25.52 -36.63 29.67
C LEU A 364 26.18 -38.03 29.83
N ASN A 365 27.29 -38.14 30.58
CA ASN A 365 27.98 -39.39 30.85
C ASN A 365 27.54 -40.08 32.14
N THR A 366 26.89 -39.35 33.04
CA THR A 366 26.29 -39.91 34.26
C THR A 366 24.83 -40.26 33.97
N ARG A 367 24.21 -41.02 34.86
CA ARG A 367 22.80 -41.36 34.77
C ARG A 367 22.23 -41.78 36.10
N TRP A 368 20.92 -41.63 36.25
CA TRP A 368 20.13 -42.44 37.16
C TRP A 368 19.71 -43.73 36.47
N SER A 369 19.67 -44.83 37.22
CA SER A 369 19.14 -46.11 36.75
C SER A 369 18.33 -46.80 37.84
N ASN A 370 17.21 -47.43 37.46
CA ASN A 370 16.47 -48.35 38.32
C ASN A 370 15.92 -49.54 37.52
N ILE A 371 15.83 -50.70 38.15
CA ILE A 371 15.35 -51.93 37.52
C ILE A 371 13.82 -52.04 37.61
N GLY A 372 13.17 -52.39 36.51
CA GLY A 372 11.74 -52.71 36.47
C GLY A 372 10.89 -51.68 35.73
N VAL A 373 9.89 -52.19 34.99
CA VAL A 373 8.87 -51.40 34.28
C VAL A 373 8.03 -50.64 35.31
N GLY A 374 7.80 -49.34 35.05
CA GLY A 374 7.06 -48.46 35.96
C GLY A 374 7.96 -47.72 36.95
N SER A 375 9.29 -47.90 36.86
CA SER A 375 10.24 -47.06 37.59
C SER A 375 10.07 -45.60 37.21
N TRP A 376 10.05 -44.71 38.20
CA TRP A 376 9.77 -43.30 38.02
C TRP A 376 10.75 -42.38 38.73
N ILE A 377 10.83 -41.16 38.21
CA ILE A 377 11.48 -40.00 38.79
C ILE A 377 10.46 -38.86 38.89
N GLN A 378 10.42 -38.20 40.05
CA GLN A 378 9.52 -37.11 40.39
C GLN A 378 10.34 -35.85 40.67
N LEU A 379 9.94 -34.75 40.04
CA LEU A 379 10.56 -33.43 40.12
C LEU A 379 9.64 -32.50 40.92
N ASP A 380 10.13 -31.81 41.94
CA ASP A 380 9.44 -30.73 42.67
C ASP A 380 9.95 -29.38 42.17
N LEU A 381 9.03 -28.56 41.65
CA LEU A 381 9.33 -27.21 41.14
C LEU A 381 9.24 -26.12 42.23
N GLY A 382 9.01 -26.51 43.49
CA GLY A 382 8.87 -25.61 44.65
C GLY A 382 7.49 -24.99 44.78
N THR A 383 6.99 -24.42 43.68
CA THR A 383 5.65 -23.84 43.56
C THR A 383 4.89 -24.45 42.38
N SER A 384 3.57 -24.26 42.34
CA SER A 384 2.80 -24.59 41.14
C SER A 384 3.22 -23.66 40.00
N LYS A 385 3.57 -24.22 38.84
CA LYS A 385 3.99 -23.50 37.64
C LYS A 385 3.24 -24.01 36.43
N ASN A 386 3.02 -23.13 35.46
CA ASN A 386 2.45 -23.53 34.18
C ASN A 386 3.56 -24.13 33.30
N ILE A 387 3.66 -25.46 33.29
CA ILE A 387 4.70 -26.21 32.59
C ILE A 387 4.35 -26.29 31.12
N CYS A 388 5.36 -26.10 30.27
CA CYS A 388 5.19 -26.06 28.82
C CYS A 388 6.01 -27.15 28.09
N SER A 389 7.15 -27.55 28.63
CA SER A 389 7.92 -28.70 28.12
C SER A 389 8.81 -29.32 29.19
N ILE A 390 9.24 -30.54 28.93
CA ILE A 390 10.36 -31.17 29.61
C ILE A 390 11.35 -31.67 28.55
N ASP A 391 12.63 -31.51 28.82
CA ASP A 391 13.68 -32.09 28.01
C ASP A 391 14.26 -33.28 28.77
N ILE A 392 14.42 -34.43 28.09
CA ILE A 392 14.91 -35.67 28.69
C ILE A 392 16.05 -36.20 27.85
N ALA A 393 17.24 -36.34 28.43
CA ALA A 393 18.33 -37.10 27.82
C ALA A 393 18.27 -38.55 28.30
N TRP A 394 18.19 -39.48 27.35
CA TRP A 394 18.07 -40.90 27.64
C TRP A 394 19.42 -41.60 27.60
N TYR A 395 19.71 -42.43 28.59
CA TYR A 395 20.93 -43.25 28.56
C TYR A 395 20.88 -44.24 27.40
N LYS A 396 21.92 -44.24 26.55
CA LYS A 396 21.94 -44.99 25.28
C LYS A 396 20.73 -44.65 24.39
N GLY A 397 20.26 -43.41 24.43
CA GLY A 397 19.08 -42.95 23.66
C GLY A 397 19.21 -43.07 22.14
N ASN A 398 20.41 -43.27 21.61
CA ASN A 398 20.68 -43.59 20.19
C ASN A 398 20.67 -45.09 19.85
N GLU A 399 20.55 -45.95 20.87
CA GLU A 399 20.45 -47.41 20.72
C GLU A 399 19.12 -47.95 21.28
N ARG A 400 18.48 -47.21 22.19
CA ARG A 400 17.30 -47.61 22.95
C ARG A 400 16.17 -46.61 22.77
N GLN A 401 15.00 -47.11 22.42
CA GLN A 401 13.75 -46.36 22.51
C GLN A 401 13.06 -46.71 23.83
N ASN A 402 12.79 -45.70 24.65
CA ASN A 402 12.11 -45.83 25.95
C ASN A 402 10.63 -45.54 25.76
N ASN A 403 9.76 -46.38 26.34
CA ASN A 403 8.33 -46.06 26.47
C ASN A 403 8.14 -45.35 27.81
N PHE A 404 7.44 -44.22 27.86
CA PHE A 404 7.28 -43.49 29.12
C PHE A 404 5.99 -42.68 29.18
N VAL A 405 5.62 -42.33 30.40
CA VAL A 405 4.49 -41.46 30.74
C VAL A 405 5.00 -40.30 31.58
N ILE A 406 4.57 -39.09 31.24
CA ILE A 406 4.71 -37.92 32.09
C ILE A 406 3.37 -37.68 32.78
N SER A 407 3.42 -37.46 34.09
CA SER A 407 2.26 -37.11 34.90
C SER A 407 2.50 -35.82 35.69
N ALA A 408 1.45 -35.04 35.94
CA ALA A 408 1.49 -33.82 36.74
C ALA A 408 0.72 -33.98 38.07
N SER A 409 1.14 -33.25 39.10
CA SER A 409 0.47 -33.17 40.40
C SER A 409 0.67 -31.81 41.07
N ASN A 410 -0.29 -31.37 41.87
CA ASN A 410 -0.14 -30.21 42.76
C ASN A 410 0.19 -30.60 44.22
N ASP A 411 -0.12 -31.83 44.63
CA ASP A 411 0.09 -32.31 46.02
C ASP A 411 1.27 -33.28 46.15
N GLY A 412 1.83 -33.73 45.03
CA GLY A 412 2.96 -34.67 44.99
C GLY A 412 2.57 -36.11 45.34
N ILE A 413 1.27 -36.41 45.47
CA ILE A 413 0.72 -37.71 45.84
C ILE A 413 -0.18 -38.23 44.71
N LYS A 414 -1.13 -37.42 44.23
CA LYS A 414 -2.08 -37.77 43.16
C LYS A 414 -1.58 -37.23 41.84
N PHE A 415 -1.30 -38.13 40.90
CA PHE A 415 -0.75 -37.79 39.59
C PHE A 415 -1.75 -38.09 38.47
N SER A 416 -1.87 -37.14 37.55
CA SER A 416 -2.66 -37.27 36.32
C SER A 416 -1.71 -37.36 35.13
N ASN A 417 -1.94 -38.31 34.22
CA ASN A 417 -1.12 -38.47 33.03
C ASN A 417 -1.38 -37.31 32.06
N ILE A 418 -0.31 -36.66 31.59
CA ILE A 418 -0.38 -35.50 30.70
C ILE A 418 0.33 -35.77 29.37
N LEU A 419 1.24 -36.75 29.32
CA LEU A 419 1.85 -37.24 28.08
C LEU A 419 2.13 -38.74 28.20
N SER A 420 1.87 -39.49 27.14
CA SER A 420 2.36 -40.86 26.97
C SER A 420 3.06 -40.94 25.63
N SER A 421 4.36 -41.26 25.62
CA SER A 421 5.18 -41.18 24.42
C SER A 421 6.31 -42.21 24.42
N LYS A 422 7.10 -42.18 23.34
CA LYS A 422 8.35 -42.93 23.22
C LYS A 422 9.49 -41.98 22.88
N SER A 423 10.70 -42.32 23.32
CA SER A 423 11.90 -41.60 22.91
C SER A 423 12.26 -41.91 21.46
N SER A 424 13.07 -41.07 20.83
CA SER A 424 13.45 -41.21 19.41
C SER A 424 14.18 -42.52 19.13
N GLY A 425 15.04 -42.96 20.04
CA GLY A 425 15.96 -44.07 19.79
C GLY A 425 17.14 -43.68 18.89
N SER A 426 17.37 -42.38 18.62
CA SER A 426 18.37 -41.91 17.65
C SER A 426 19.40 -40.92 18.20
N THR A 427 19.27 -40.44 19.44
CA THR A 427 20.16 -39.40 19.99
C THR A 427 20.55 -39.63 21.45
N LEU A 428 21.75 -39.16 21.83
CA LEU A 428 22.21 -39.07 23.22
C LEU A 428 21.93 -37.70 23.84
N SER A 429 21.65 -36.69 23.01
CA SER A 429 21.26 -35.35 23.48
C SER A 429 19.86 -35.37 24.07
N SER A 430 19.53 -34.31 24.81
CA SER A 430 18.17 -34.14 25.33
C SER A 430 17.13 -34.09 24.21
N GLU A 431 16.03 -34.79 24.42
CA GLU A 431 14.85 -34.74 23.57
C GLU A 431 13.78 -33.89 24.25
N LYS A 432 13.24 -32.92 23.52
CA LYS A 432 12.18 -32.03 24.01
C LYS A 432 10.80 -32.67 23.85
N TYR A 433 10.07 -32.73 24.94
CA TYR A 433 8.68 -33.18 24.97
C TYR A 433 7.78 -32.05 25.44
N ASN A 434 6.90 -31.59 24.55
CA ASN A 434 5.95 -30.53 24.87
C ASN A 434 4.85 -31.06 25.80
N ILE A 435 4.63 -30.34 26.88
CA ILE A 435 3.63 -30.63 27.90
C ILE A 435 2.72 -29.41 27.93
N HIS A 436 1.60 -29.45 27.21
CA HIS A 436 0.76 -28.26 26.97
C HIS A 436 0.23 -27.65 28.27
N ASP A 437 0.63 -26.41 28.56
CA ASP A 437 0.14 -25.51 29.62
C ASP A 437 -0.49 -26.20 30.86
N ASN A 438 0.30 -27.04 31.53
CA ASN A 438 -0.16 -27.78 32.70
C ASN A 438 0.30 -27.09 33.98
N ASN A 439 -0.65 -26.54 34.74
CA ASN A 439 -0.34 -25.95 36.03
C ASN A 439 -0.12 -27.03 37.10
N ALA A 440 1.14 -27.28 37.45
CA ALA A 440 1.53 -28.30 38.43
C ALA A 440 2.77 -27.88 39.22
N ARG A 441 2.87 -28.37 40.45
CA ARG A 441 4.09 -28.24 41.27
C ARG A 441 5.05 -29.42 41.05
N TYR A 442 4.50 -30.60 40.78
CA TYR A 442 5.26 -31.83 40.62
C TYR A 442 5.07 -32.43 39.24
N LEU A 443 6.17 -32.85 38.63
CA LEU A 443 6.17 -33.71 37.45
C LEU A 443 6.70 -35.09 37.81
N ARG A 444 6.20 -36.12 37.14
CA ARG A 444 6.72 -37.48 37.26
C ARG A 444 6.92 -38.10 35.90
N VAL A 445 8.14 -38.51 35.59
CA VAL A 445 8.47 -39.32 34.41
C VAL A 445 8.51 -40.78 34.85
N THR A 446 7.61 -41.59 34.30
CA THR A 446 7.49 -43.02 34.57
C THR A 446 7.93 -43.79 33.33
N VAL A 447 9.00 -44.57 33.44
CA VAL A 447 9.58 -45.32 32.32
C VAL A 447 8.99 -46.74 32.32
N ASN A 448 8.32 -47.08 31.24
CA ASN A 448 7.61 -48.34 31.02
C ASN A 448 8.43 -49.29 30.12
N GLY A 449 9.71 -49.45 30.46
CA GLY A 449 10.67 -50.27 29.73
C GLY A 449 11.22 -49.63 28.44
N ASN A 450 12.20 -50.30 27.85
CA ASN A 450 12.84 -49.88 26.60
C ASN A 450 12.99 -51.07 25.63
N THR A 451 13.44 -50.80 24.40
CA THR A 451 13.57 -51.82 23.34
C THR A 451 14.55 -52.94 23.64
N GLN A 452 15.44 -52.81 24.63
CA GLN A 452 16.46 -53.81 24.96
C GLN A 452 16.19 -54.54 26.29
N ASN A 453 15.65 -53.85 27.29
CA ASN A 453 15.42 -54.41 28.63
C ASN A 453 14.38 -53.60 29.42
N ASN A 454 14.18 -53.97 30.68
CA ASN A 454 13.22 -53.38 31.60
C ASN A 454 13.81 -52.30 32.54
N TYR A 455 15.02 -51.80 32.29
CA TYR A 455 15.59 -50.72 33.09
C TYR A 455 15.01 -49.37 32.70
N ALA A 456 14.79 -48.52 33.69
CA ALA A 456 14.65 -47.09 33.51
C ALA A 456 16.05 -46.47 33.64
N SER A 457 16.47 -45.67 32.67
CA SER A 457 17.75 -44.96 32.77
C SER A 457 17.67 -43.61 32.08
N ILE A 458 17.84 -42.56 32.87
CA ILE A 458 17.76 -41.16 32.43
C ILE A 458 19.07 -40.50 32.80
N THR A 459 19.59 -39.73 31.86
CA THR A 459 20.86 -39.04 31.97
C THR A 459 20.67 -37.60 32.43
N GLU A 460 19.73 -36.86 31.85
CA GLU A 460 19.45 -35.46 32.26
C GLU A 460 17.97 -35.12 32.11
N LEU A 461 17.52 -34.17 32.94
CA LEU A 461 16.16 -33.63 32.94
C LEU A 461 16.15 -32.12 33.12
N ASP A 462 15.51 -31.42 32.20
CA ASP A 462 15.19 -30.00 32.33
C ASP A 462 13.69 -29.77 32.20
N VAL A 463 13.12 -28.92 33.06
CA VAL A 463 11.72 -28.54 32.99
C VAL A 463 11.60 -27.09 32.58
N PHE A 464 10.65 -26.79 31.69
CA PHE A 464 10.39 -25.44 31.21
C PHE A 464 8.97 -25.03 31.58
N SER A 465 8.83 -23.80 32.08
CA SER A 465 7.54 -23.20 32.42
C SER A 465 7.32 -21.90 31.66
N LEU A 466 6.06 -21.55 31.44
CA LEU A 466 5.67 -20.26 30.86
C LEU A 466 6.06 -19.12 31.80
N LEU A 467 6.61 -18.05 31.25
CA LEU A 467 6.79 -16.80 31.99
C LEU A 467 5.43 -16.11 32.24
N PRO A 468 5.27 -15.37 33.35
CA PRO A 468 4.10 -14.51 33.55
C PRO A 468 4.04 -13.43 32.46
N ASN A 469 2.83 -13.11 32.00
CA ASN A 469 2.62 -12.07 31.01
C ASN A 469 2.99 -10.68 31.54
N SER A 470 3.77 -9.94 30.79
CA SER A 470 4.14 -8.54 31.02
C SER A 470 3.19 -7.62 30.28
N PRO A 471 2.72 -6.51 30.88
CA PRO A 471 1.86 -5.59 30.16
C PRO A 471 2.63 -4.88 29.02
N PRO A 472 1.94 -4.52 27.92
CA PRO A 472 2.55 -3.75 26.86
C PRO A 472 2.92 -2.34 27.33
N VAL A 473 3.78 -1.67 26.57
CA VAL A 473 4.22 -0.30 26.80
C VAL A 473 3.80 0.59 25.63
N ALA A 474 2.93 1.56 25.90
CA ALA A 474 2.55 2.58 24.92
C ALA A 474 3.51 3.77 24.99
N ASN A 475 3.89 4.32 23.84
CA ASN A 475 4.90 5.38 23.74
C ASN A 475 4.28 6.71 23.30
N ASP A 476 4.68 7.80 23.96
CA ASP A 476 4.29 9.16 23.59
C ASP A 476 4.84 9.54 22.20
N GLN A 477 4.13 10.43 21.51
CA GLN A 477 4.52 10.91 20.20
C GLN A 477 4.30 12.41 20.08
N VAL A 478 5.17 13.07 19.32
CA VAL A 478 5.00 14.46 18.90
C VAL A 478 4.99 14.48 17.38
N LEU A 479 3.92 15.01 16.80
CA LEU A 479 3.69 15.06 15.36
C LEU A 479 3.30 16.49 14.94
N THR A 480 3.39 16.75 13.65
CA THR A 480 3.03 18.05 13.06
C THR A 480 2.20 17.81 11.81
N THR A 481 1.19 18.65 11.59
CA THR A 481 0.44 18.69 10.32
C THR A 481 0.12 20.13 9.94
N ASN A 482 -0.20 20.35 8.67
CA ASN A 482 -0.63 21.66 8.20
C ASN A 482 -2.11 21.90 8.52
N LEU A 483 -2.49 23.17 8.64
CA LEU A 483 -3.88 23.60 8.72
C LEU A 483 -4.72 22.91 7.61
N ASN A 484 -5.92 22.45 7.98
CA ASN A 484 -6.86 21.77 7.09
C ASN A 484 -6.31 20.50 6.40
N THR A 485 -5.19 19.94 6.89
CA THR A 485 -4.55 18.75 6.31
C THR A 485 -4.66 17.56 7.26
N GLN A 486 -5.23 16.46 6.77
CA GLN A 486 -5.30 15.21 7.53
C GLN A 486 -3.90 14.64 7.75
N LEU A 487 -3.69 14.05 8.93
CA LEU A 487 -2.44 13.41 9.32
C LEU A 487 -2.68 11.93 9.57
N SER A 488 -1.98 11.08 8.82
CA SER A 488 -1.88 9.66 9.14
C SER A 488 -0.97 9.48 10.36
N VAL A 489 -1.49 8.85 11.41
CA VAL A 489 -0.81 8.62 12.67
C VAL A 489 -0.64 7.12 12.86
N THR A 490 0.59 6.65 13.01
CA THR A 490 0.87 5.28 13.46
C THR A 490 1.22 5.32 14.94
N LEU A 491 0.36 4.73 15.77
CA LEU A 491 0.56 4.62 17.22
C LEU A 491 1.75 3.71 17.53
N LYS A 492 2.56 4.07 18.51
CA LYS A 492 3.76 3.31 18.90
C LYS A 492 3.54 2.58 20.22
N ALA A 493 3.70 1.26 20.20
CA ALA A 493 3.78 0.46 21.40
C ALA A 493 4.71 -0.73 21.19
N THR A 494 5.19 -1.28 22.30
CA THR A 494 6.04 -2.47 22.36
C THR A 494 5.50 -3.41 23.40
N ASP A 495 5.73 -4.71 23.23
CA ASP A 495 5.35 -5.72 24.19
C ASP A 495 6.59 -6.53 24.57
N PRO A 496 6.92 -6.70 25.87
CA PRO A 496 8.09 -7.49 26.28
C PRO A 496 8.02 -8.95 25.87
N ASP A 497 6.81 -9.51 25.78
CA ASP A 497 6.55 -10.90 25.39
C ASP A 497 6.29 -11.03 23.88
N ASN A 498 6.40 -9.92 23.13
CA ASN A 498 6.06 -9.79 21.72
C ASN A 498 4.62 -10.24 21.40
N ASP A 499 3.69 -10.09 22.35
CA ASP A 499 2.28 -10.39 22.14
C ASP A 499 1.61 -9.44 21.15
N PHE A 500 0.55 -9.90 20.50
CA PHE A 500 -0.21 -9.10 19.54
C PHE A 500 -0.94 -7.94 20.23
N LEU A 501 -0.83 -6.74 19.67
CA LEU A 501 -1.31 -5.51 20.28
C LEU A 501 -2.57 -4.94 19.64
N THR A 502 -3.59 -4.72 20.46
CA THR A 502 -4.81 -3.99 20.12
C THR A 502 -4.78 -2.59 20.70
N TYR A 503 -5.20 -1.58 19.93
CA TYR A 503 -5.05 -0.17 20.28
C TYR A 503 -6.42 0.49 20.49
N SER A 504 -6.55 1.29 21.55
CA SER A 504 -7.79 2.00 21.88
C SER A 504 -7.51 3.47 22.18
N ILE A 505 -8.39 4.35 21.70
CA ILE A 505 -8.36 5.79 21.99
C ILE A 505 -9.10 6.02 23.31
N VAL A 506 -8.43 6.67 24.26
CA VAL A 506 -8.95 6.97 25.60
C VAL A 506 -9.61 8.33 25.62
N SER A 507 -9.00 9.33 24.99
CA SER A 507 -9.56 10.68 24.83
C SER A 507 -9.40 11.16 23.39
N GLN A 508 -10.40 11.89 22.90
CA GLN A 508 -10.34 12.53 21.59
C GLN A 508 -9.61 13.89 21.68
N PRO A 509 -9.10 14.41 20.53
CA PRO A 509 -8.58 15.76 20.47
C PRO A 509 -9.64 16.82 20.73
N SER A 510 -9.19 17.98 21.19
CA SER A 510 -10.03 19.15 21.48
C SER A 510 -10.30 20.01 20.25
N HIS A 511 -9.42 19.96 19.25
CA HIS A 511 -9.46 20.79 18.05
C HIS A 511 -9.34 19.96 16.76
N GLY A 512 -9.71 18.68 16.83
CA GLY A 512 -9.76 17.78 15.71
C GLY A 512 -10.45 16.47 16.09
N THR A 513 -10.44 15.50 15.18
CA THR A 513 -11.04 14.18 15.41
C THR A 513 -10.08 13.09 15.01
N ILE A 514 -9.99 12.04 15.84
CA ILE A 514 -9.33 10.78 15.47
C ILE A 514 -10.36 9.82 14.92
N SER A 515 -10.13 9.35 13.69
CA SER A 515 -10.99 8.40 13.00
C SER A 515 -10.18 7.28 12.36
N GLY A 516 -10.86 6.16 12.08
CA GLY A 516 -10.37 5.08 11.24
C GLY A 516 -9.24 4.22 11.83
N GLY A 517 -8.93 3.17 11.05
CA GLY A 517 -7.79 2.26 11.16
C GLY A 517 -7.99 1.03 12.08
N ASN A 518 -7.66 -0.15 11.55
CA ASN A 518 -7.46 -1.36 12.35
C ASN A 518 -6.04 -1.34 12.97
N GLY A 519 -5.87 -1.86 14.19
CA GLY A 519 -4.54 -1.92 14.83
C GLY A 519 -3.99 -0.53 15.20
N ALA A 520 -2.74 -0.23 14.87
CA ALA A 520 -2.03 0.99 15.29
C ALA A 520 -2.28 2.24 14.40
N SER A 521 -2.84 2.07 13.20
CA SER A 521 -3.02 3.19 12.26
C SER A 521 -4.24 4.03 12.60
N ARG A 522 -4.14 5.36 12.55
CA ARG A 522 -5.19 6.33 12.85
C ARG A 522 -5.12 7.50 11.87
N ILE A 523 -6.23 8.22 11.68
CA ILE A 523 -6.27 9.47 10.93
C ILE A 523 -6.71 10.59 11.86
N TYR A 524 -5.84 11.58 12.05
CA TYR A 524 -6.17 12.84 12.69
C TYR A 524 -6.67 13.85 11.64
N THR A 525 -7.83 14.44 11.87
CA THR A 525 -8.39 15.51 11.05
C THR A 525 -8.51 16.77 11.92
N PRO A 526 -7.73 17.84 11.67
CA PRO A 526 -7.91 19.11 12.36
C PRO A 526 -9.30 19.70 12.09
N SER A 527 -9.84 20.44 13.06
CA SER A 527 -11.01 21.29 12.83
C SER A 527 -10.66 22.35 11.78
N SER A 528 -11.64 22.67 10.92
CA SER A 528 -11.42 23.64 9.85
C SER A 528 -10.96 24.99 10.42
N GLY A 529 -9.89 25.56 9.86
CA GLY A 529 -9.33 26.85 10.29
C GLY A 529 -8.46 26.81 11.55
N TYR A 530 -8.35 25.66 12.24
CA TYR A 530 -7.57 25.57 13.48
C TYR A 530 -6.06 25.49 13.26
N SER A 531 -5.31 26.34 13.97
CA SER A 531 -3.86 26.24 14.13
C SER A 531 -3.48 26.34 15.61
N GLY A 532 -2.58 25.49 16.08
CA GLY A 532 -2.21 25.39 17.48
C GLY A 532 -1.91 23.95 17.91
N PRO A 533 -1.55 23.74 19.19
CA PRO A 533 -1.33 22.40 19.74
C PRO A 533 -2.66 21.70 20.05
N ASP A 534 -2.76 20.44 19.63
CA ASP A 534 -3.84 19.53 20.01
C ASP A 534 -3.25 18.20 20.48
N ASN A 535 -4.03 17.34 21.13
CA ASN A 535 -3.53 16.05 21.60
C ASN A 535 -4.64 15.03 21.79
N PHE A 536 -4.29 13.75 21.76
CA PHE A 536 -5.19 12.67 22.14
C PHE A 536 -4.44 11.58 22.91
N ILE A 537 -5.16 10.83 23.75
CA ILE A 537 -4.57 9.77 24.58
C ILE A 537 -4.99 8.41 24.06
N PHE A 538 -4.06 7.46 24.02
CA PHE A 538 -4.34 6.06 23.68
C PHE A 538 -3.75 5.10 24.71
N LYS A 539 -4.23 3.85 24.68
CA LYS A 539 -3.67 2.71 25.40
C LYS A 539 -3.71 1.47 24.52
N VAL A 540 -2.91 0.48 24.89
CA VAL A 540 -2.72 -0.76 24.14
C VAL A 540 -3.01 -1.96 25.03
N ASN A 541 -3.45 -3.07 24.43
CA ASN A 541 -3.78 -4.31 25.13
C ASN A 541 -3.26 -5.51 24.33
N ASP A 542 -2.59 -6.41 25.03
CA ASP A 542 -1.97 -7.65 24.55
C ASP A 542 -2.93 -8.87 24.62
N SER A 543 -4.25 -8.62 24.66
CA SER A 543 -5.33 -9.56 24.99
C SER A 543 -5.49 -9.96 26.47
N LYS A 544 -4.54 -9.63 27.35
CA LYS A 544 -4.55 -10.01 28.78
C LYS A 544 -4.48 -8.80 29.72
N LEU A 545 -3.52 -7.90 29.50
CA LEU A 545 -3.23 -6.71 30.30
C LEU A 545 -3.28 -5.44 29.45
N TYR A 546 -3.54 -4.30 30.10
CA TYR A 546 -3.46 -2.98 29.46
C TYR A 546 -2.09 -2.35 29.72
N SER A 547 -1.61 -1.58 28.74
CA SER A 547 -0.45 -0.72 28.88
C SER A 547 -0.71 0.49 29.78
N ASN A 548 0.36 1.25 30.06
CA ASN A 548 0.24 2.66 30.41
C ASN A 548 -0.55 3.44 29.32
N THR A 549 -1.08 4.61 29.69
CA THR A 549 -1.58 5.57 28.69
C THR A 549 -0.41 6.33 28.06
N ALA A 550 -0.55 6.64 26.77
CA ALA A 550 0.39 7.48 26.04
C ALA A 550 -0.32 8.63 25.32
N THR A 551 0.34 9.77 25.22
CA THR A 551 -0.15 11.00 24.61
C THR A 551 0.47 11.19 23.24
N VAL A 552 -0.38 11.42 22.23
CA VAL A 552 0.05 11.91 20.93
C VAL A 552 -0.23 13.41 20.86
N SER A 553 0.84 14.21 20.93
CA SER A 553 0.79 15.66 20.77
C SER A 553 0.92 16.03 19.30
N ILE A 554 0.04 16.89 18.80
CA ILE A 554 -0.01 17.30 17.40
C ILE A 554 0.07 18.82 17.32
N ASN A 555 1.08 19.33 16.63
CA ASN A 555 1.17 20.76 16.31
C ASN A 555 0.55 21.02 14.93
N VAL A 556 -0.57 21.73 14.89
CA VAL A 556 -1.19 22.16 13.63
C VAL A 556 -0.60 23.51 13.22
N VAL A 557 0.22 23.51 12.19
CA VAL A 557 0.91 24.71 11.70
C VAL A 557 0.14 25.35 10.55
N SER A 558 0.02 26.68 10.58
CA SER A 558 -0.38 27.44 9.40
C SER A 558 0.78 27.38 8.39
N ILE A 559 0.49 27.08 7.12
CA ILE A 559 1.55 26.90 6.10
C ILE A 559 2.28 28.23 5.90
N SER A 560 3.54 28.29 6.36
CA SER A 560 4.40 29.48 6.28
C SER A 560 5.41 29.41 5.12
N SER A 561 4.95 29.13 3.90
CA SER A 561 5.72 29.49 2.70
C SER A 561 4.78 30.06 1.66
N ASN A 562 4.80 31.39 1.52
CA ASN A 562 4.14 32.08 0.43
C ASN A 562 4.58 31.43 -0.89
N TYR A 563 3.63 31.10 -1.76
CA TYR A 563 3.95 30.75 -3.13
C TYR A 563 4.09 32.04 -3.94
N TYR A 564 5.26 32.29 -4.51
CA TYR A 564 5.57 33.51 -5.24
C TYR A 564 5.48 33.27 -6.74
N ILE A 565 4.63 34.04 -7.42
CA ILE A 565 4.59 34.13 -8.88
C ILE A 565 5.31 35.41 -9.29
N GLY A 566 6.23 35.31 -10.25
CA GLY A 566 6.88 36.46 -10.87
C GLY A 566 6.31 36.62 -12.27
N ALA A 567 5.47 37.63 -12.48
CA ALA A 567 4.89 37.93 -13.78
C ALA A 567 5.61 39.12 -14.43
N ALA A 568 5.87 39.04 -15.73
CA ALA A 568 6.34 40.17 -16.52
C ALA A 568 5.56 40.22 -17.84
N GLY A 569 5.28 41.43 -18.34
CA GLY A 569 4.60 41.67 -19.61
C GLY A 569 5.49 41.38 -20.80
N ASP A 570 5.71 42.36 -21.67
CA ASP A 570 6.58 42.19 -22.86
C ASP A 570 7.99 41.77 -22.41
N TRP A 571 8.53 40.76 -23.06
CA TRP A 571 9.89 40.28 -22.89
C TRP A 571 10.57 40.56 -24.22
N GLY A 572 11.14 41.75 -24.39
CA GLY A 572 11.92 42.08 -25.58
C GLY A 572 12.92 40.98 -25.99
N SER A 573 13.32 40.96 -27.27
CA SER A 573 14.27 39.96 -27.79
C SER A 573 15.50 39.81 -26.89
N ALA A 574 16.09 38.61 -26.72
CA ALA A 574 17.27 38.45 -25.84
C ALA A 574 18.51 39.27 -26.25
N ARG A 575 18.42 40.00 -27.37
CA ARG A 575 19.43 40.92 -27.89
C ARG A 575 19.54 42.21 -27.05
N ASN A 576 18.48 42.65 -26.38
CA ASN A 576 18.58 43.74 -25.40
C ASN A 576 18.75 43.14 -23.99
N ASP A 577 19.59 43.75 -23.16
CA ASP A 577 20.09 43.18 -21.89
C ASP A 577 19.07 43.22 -20.74
N ASN A 578 17.86 43.73 -21.00
CA ASN A 578 16.83 43.95 -19.99
C ASN A 578 16.27 42.64 -19.41
N TRP A 579 16.11 41.58 -20.21
CA TRP A 579 15.60 40.29 -19.71
C TRP A 579 16.49 39.68 -18.61
N LYS A 580 17.82 39.88 -18.68
CA LYS A 580 18.76 39.34 -17.69
C LYS A 580 18.48 39.93 -16.32
N LYS A 581 18.22 41.23 -16.24
CA LYS A 581 17.89 41.92 -15.00
C LYS A 581 16.54 41.46 -14.47
N THR A 582 15.53 41.32 -15.33
CA THR A 582 14.20 40.79 -14.96
C THR A 582 14.30 39.38 -14.36
N VAL A 583 15.02 38.47 -15.02
CA VAL A 583 15.25 37.11 -14.51
C VAL A 583 16.02 37.14 -13.19
N GLN A 584 17.04 37.99 -13.07
CA GLN A 584 17.78 38.13 -11.82
C GLN A 584 16.90 38.63 -10.68
N VAL A 585 15.97 39.56 -10.95
CA VAL A 585 14.99 40.03 -9.95
C VAL A 585 14.07 38.91 -9.52
N MET A 586 13.62 38.03 -10.43
CA MET A 586 12.81 36.85 -10.09
C MET A 586 13.58 35.88 -9.18
N ILE A 587 14.84 35.59 -9.50
CA ILE A 587 15.72 34.73 -8.70
C ILE A 587 15.93 35.32 -7.30
N ASN A 588 16.31 36.60 -7.23
CA ASN A 588 16.54 37.31 -5.97
C ASN A 588 15.27 37.36 -5.10
N ASN A 589 14.10 37.36 -5.73
CA ASN A 589 12.81 37.38 -5.05
C ASN A 589 12.22 36.00 -4.74
N LYS A 590 12.98 34.92 -5.00
CA LYS A 590 12.57 33.53 -4.72
C LYS A 590 11.25 33.15 -5.40
N VAL A 591 11.06 33.59 -6.63
CA VAL A 591 9.89 33.25 -7.44
C VAL A 591 9.81 31.73 -7.65
N ASN A 592 8.63 31.14 -7.42
CA ASN A 592 8.35 29.72 -7.63
C ASN A 592 7.84 29.42 -9.05
N LEU A 593 7.19 30.39 -9.70
CA LEU A 593 6.66 30.28 -11.06
C LEU A 593 6.82 31.61 -11.79
N ALA A 594 7.45 31.59 -12.96
CA ALA A 594 7.51 32.74 -13.84
C ALA A 594 6.34 32.73 -14.82
N LEU A 595 5.67 33.88 -14.98
CA LEU A 595 4.62 34.09 -15.96
C LEU A 595 5.03 35.15 -16.99
N GLY A 596 4.89 34.78 -18.26
CA GLY A 596 5.05 35.68 -19.39
C GLY A 596 3.71 36.12 -19.97
N LEU A 597 3.55 37.43 -20.14
CA LEU A 597 2.24 38.05 -20.42
C LEU A 597 2.21 38.97 -21.64
N GLY A 598 3.37 39.38 -22.15
CA GLY A 598 3.49 40.16 -23.38
C GLY A 598 4.14 39.35 -24.48
N ASP A 599 4.69 40.03 -25.47
CA ASP A 599 5.42 39.38 -26.55
C ASP A 599 6.72 38.78 -26.01
N TYR A 600 7.09 37.59 -26.50
CA TYR A 600 8.33 36.92 -26.09
C TYR A 600 9.51 37.27 -26.98
N SER A 601 9.24 37.54 -28.26
CA SER A 601 10.24 37.98 -29.22
C SER A 601 9.57 38.52 -30.47
N TYR A 602 10.03 39.69 -30.91
CA TYR A 602 9.63 40.29 -32.19
C TYR A 602 10.29 39.63 -33.42
N GLY A 603 11.30 38.77 -33.21
CA GLY A 603 12.08 38.15 -34.27
C GLY A 603 11.79 36.66 -34.45
N SER A 604 12.12 35.85 -33.44
CA SER A 604 11.90 34.40 -33.46
C SER A 604 12.00 33.75 -32.07
N VAL A 605 11.48 32.52 -31.95
CA VAL A 605 11.57 31.67 -30.74
C VAL A 605 13.02 31.49 -30.25
N ASN A 606 13.98 31.38 -31.18
CA ASN A 606 15.39 31.21 -30.85
C ASN A 606 15.96 32.42 -30.09
N GLU A 607 15.40 33.61 -30.31
CA GLU A 607 15.82 34.81 -29.59
C GLU A 607 15.26 34.87 -28.17
N PHE A 608 14.21 34.11 -27.83
CA PHE A 608 13.68 34.06 -26.47
C PHE A 608 14.24 32.90 -25.64
N GLN A 609 14.81 31.89 -26.31
CA GLN A 609 15.33 30.69 -25.68
C GLN A 609 16.31 30.92 -24.50
N PRO A 610 17.21 31.92 -24.51
CA PRO A 610 18.10 32.20 -23.37
C PRO A 610 17.37 32.55 -22.06
N VAL A 611 16.22 33.21 -22.14
CA VAL A 611 15.38 33.55 -20.97
C VAL A 611 14.91 32.28 -20.28
N ILE A 612 14.34 31.36 -21.08
CA ILE A 612 13.79 30.09 -20.61
C ILE A 612 14.89 29.19 -20.04
N GLU A 613 16.05 29.12 -20.69
CA GLU A 613 17.19 28.33 -20.21
C GLU A 613 17.73 28.86 -18.88
N THR A 614 17.79 30.17 -18.70
CA THR A 614 18.26 30.78 -17.45
C THR A 614 17.30 30.52 -16.29
N LEU A 615 15.99 30.70 -16.51
CA LEU A 615 14.97 30.38 -15.50
C LEU A 615 14.95 28.89 -15.15
N ARG A 616 15.05 28.01 -16.16
CA ARG A 616 15.14 26.56 -15.95
C ARG A 616 16.39 26.17 -15.16
N GLY A 617 17.53 26.80 -15.44
CA GLY A 617 18.77 26.62 -14.68
C GLY A 617 18.64 27.05 -13.21
N ALA A 618 17.79 28.04 -12.92
CA ALA A 618 17.44 28.46 -11.58
C ALA A 618 16.32 27.63 -10.93
N GLY A 619 15.81 26.59 -11.60
CA GLY A 619 14.70 25.76 -11.12
C GLY A 619 13.33 26.44 -11.13
N ILE A 620 13.18 27.55 -11.88
CA ILE A 620 11.94 28.31 -11.98
C ILE A 620 11.19 27.88 -13.25
N PRO A 621 10.05 27.18 -13.16
CA PRO A 621 9.22 26.88 -14.32
C PRO A 621 8.67 28.18 -14.93
N PHE A 622 8.54 28.20 -16.25
CA PHE A 622 7.93 29.29 -17.01
C PHE A 622 6.62 28.83 -17.65
N LYS A 623 5.62 29.71 -17.65
CA LYS A 623 4.34 29.56 -18.35
C LYS A 623 3.91 30.90 -18.93
N GLY A 624 3.03 30.90 -19.92
CA GLY A 624 2.57 32.17 -20.46
C GLY A 624 1.41 32.10 -21.43
N VAL A 625 0.93 33.27 -21.80
CA VAL A 625 -0.14 33.51 -22.78
C VAL A 625 0.45 33.91 -24.13
N GLN A 626 -0.30 33.82 -25.21
CA GLN A 626 0.21 34.20 -26.53
C GLN A 626 0.18 35.72 -26.71
N GLY A 627 1.32 36.33 -27.04
CA GLY A 627 1.40 37.70 -27.53
C GLY A 627 0.98 37.84 -28.99
N ASN A 628 0.62 39.04 -29.42
CA ASN A 628 0.22 39.32 -30.80
C ASN A 628 1.39 39.21 -31.80
N HIS A 629 2.64 39.21 -31.31
CA HIS A 629 3.83 38.89 -32.10
C HIS A 629 4.32 37.43 -31.94
N ASP A 630 3.61 36.62 -31.17
CA ASP A 630 4.00 35.25 -30.86
C ASP A 630 3.19 34.20 -31.64
N THR A 631 3.76 32.99 -31.70
CA THR A 631 3.12 31.84 -32.34
C THR A 631 2.74 30.78 -31.30
N SER A 632 1.80 29.90 -31.64
CA SER A 632 1.43 28.75 -30.79
C SER A 632 2.60 27.79 -30.49
N SER A 633 3.71 27.89 -31.23
CA SER A 633 4.90 27.05 -31.02
C SER A 633 5.58 27.26 -29.66
N TYR A 634 5.41 28.43 -29.03
CA TYR A 634 5.95 28.73 -27.69
C TYR A 634 5.34 27.87 -26.58
N ALA A 635 4.11 27.36 -26.75
CA ALA A 635 3.47 26.49 -25.77
C ALA A 635 4.38 25.28 -25.43
N LYS A 636 4.96 24.65 -26.46
CA LYS A 636 5.89 23.53 -26.29
C LYS A 636 7.16 23.96 -25.54
N LEU A 637 7.68 25.16 -25.81
CA LEU A 637 8.87 25.69 -25.14
C LEU A 637 8.64 25.90 -23.64
N PHE A 638 7.43 26.30 -23.26
CA PHE A 638 7.03 26.50 -21.86
C PHE A 638 6.61 25.20 -21.17
N GLY A 639 6.54 24.09 -21.90
CA GLY A 639 6.02 22.82 -21.37
C GLY A 639 4.53 22.91 -21.02
N GLN A 640 3.76 23.69 -21.79
CA GLN A 640 2.30 23.72 -21.74
C GLN A 640 1.73 23.06 -23.02
N PRO A 641 0.59 22.34 -22.92
CA PRO A 641 0.01 21.64 -24.06
C PRO A 641 -0.54 22.59 -25.14
N SER A 642 -0.91 23.82 -24.75
CA SER A 642 -1.50 24.86 -25.59
C SER A 642 -1.33 26.24 -24.95
N MET A 643 -1.61 27.32 -25.69
CA MET A 643 -1.64 28.69 -25.15
C MET A 643 -2.87 28.96 -24.28
N LEU A 644 -3.94 28.18 -24.48
CA LEU A 644 -5.08 28.09 -23.58
C LEU A 644 -4.78 26.97 -22.57
N PHE A 645 -4.47 27.32 -21.31
CA PHE A 645 -3.93 26.36 -20.34
C PHE A 645 -4.26 26.76 -18.90
N ALA A 646 -4.38 25.79 -17.99
CA ALA A 646 -4.59 26.06 -16.58
C ALA A 646 -3.75 25.13 -15.71
N LEU A 647 -3.26 25.65 -14.58
CA LEU A 647 -2.44 24.94 -13.63
C LEU A 647 -2.70 25.39 -12.20
N ASP A 648 -2.32 24.54 -11.25
CA ASP A 648 -2.33 24.89 -9.83
C ASP A 648 -0.93 25.38 -9.43
N ALA A 649 -0.89 26.51 -8.73
CA ALA A 649 0.33 27.16 -8.26
C ALA A 649 0.13 27.59 -6.80
N GLY A 650 0.70 26.84 -5.86
CA GLY A 650 0.39 26.99 -4.45
C GLY A 650 -1.08 26.71 -4.17
N GLN A 651 -1.78 27.69 -3.58
CA GLN A 651 -3.23 27.64 -3.31
C GLN A 651 -4.07 28.38 -4.36
N ALA A 652 -3.53 28.60 -5.56
CA ALA A 652 -4.23 29.29 -6.64
C ALA A 652 -4.43 28.40 -7.86
N ARG A 653 -5.59 28.53 -8.51
CA ARG A 653 -5.81 28.10 -9.90
C ARG A 653 -5.43 29.24 -10.81
N ILE A 654 -4.41 29.02 -11.65
CA ILE A 654 -3.96 29.97 -12.68
C ILE A 654 -4.56 29.54 -14.01
N ILE A 655 -5.31 30.43 -14.65
CA ILE A 655 -6.00 30.19 -15.92
C ILE A 655 -5.43 31.15 -16.96
N LEU A 656 -4.64 30.61 -17.89
CA LEU A 656 -4.03 31.32 -19.01
C LEU A 656 -4.99 31.27 -20.20
N LEU A 657 -5.42 32.45 -20.65
CA LEU A 657 -6.30 32.59 -21.82
C LEU A 657 -5.51 33.04 -23.05
N ASN A 658 -5.93 32.56 -24.22
CA ASN A 658 -5.34 32.94 -25.49
C ASN A 658 -6.21 34.02 -26.14
N THR A 659 -5.90 35.29 -25.91
CA THR A 659 -6.69 36.41 -26.47
C THR A 659 -6.59 36.55 -27.98
N GLU A 660 -5.69 35.80 -28.64
CA GLU A 660 -5.61 35.71 -30.10
C GLU A 660 -6.51 34.59 -30.68
N ASP A 661 -7.12 33.77 -29.82
CA ASP A 661 -8.14 32.78 -30.20
C ASP A 661 -9.56 33.38 -30.02
N SER A 662 -10.58 32.68 -30.54
CA SER A 662 -11.96 33.15 -30.48
C SER A 662 -12.45 33.42 -29.05
N VAL A 663 -13.27 34.47 -28.90
CA VAL A 663 -13.91 34.84 -27.63
C VAL A 663 -14.66 33.65 -27.01
N SER A 664 -15.36 32.87 -27.84
CA SER A 664 -16.11 31.68 -27.42
C SER A 664 -15.21 30.57 -26.86
N SER A 665 -14.03 30.34 -27.46
CA SER A 665 -13.03 29.36 -26.98
C SER A 665 -12.55 29.73 -25.59
N ASN A 666 -12.16 30.99 -25.39
CA ASN A 666 -11.72 31.51 -24.11
C ASN A 666 -12.81 31.44 -23.03
N ALA A 667 -14.04 31.85 -23.35
CA ALA A 667 -15.15 31.83 -22.41
C ALA A 667 -15.52 30.40 -21.97
N LEU A 668 -15.57 29.45 -22.92
CA LEU A 668 -15.87 28.05 -22.62
C LEU A 668 -14.80 27.42 -21.73
N PHE A 669 -13.52 27.65 -22.05
CA PHE A 669 -12.41 27.13 -21.25
C PHE A 669 -12.42 27.72 -19.84
N LEU A 670 -12.54 29.04 -19.73
CA LEU A 670 -12.62 29.73 -18.44
C LEU A 670 -13.77 29.18 -17.58
N GLU A 671 -14.97 29.02 -18.15
CA GLU A 671 -16.11 28.52 -17.38
C GLU A 671 -15.89 27.09 -16.87
N ASN A 672 -15.31 26.21 -17.70
CA ASN A 672 -15.01 24.83 -17.30
C ASN A 672 -13.98 24.76 -16.16
N GLU A 673 -12.95 25.59 -16.23
CA GLU A 673 -11.92 25.68 -15.20
C GLU A 673 -12.46 26.25 -13.88
N LEU A 674 -13.25 27.32 -13.95
CA LEU A 674 -13.85 27.94 -12.77
C LEU A 674 -14.91 27.05 -12.10
N LYS A 675 -15.65 26.22 -12.87
CA LYS A 675 -16.62 25.25 -12.33
C LYS A 675 -15.96 24.12 -11.55
N THR A 676 -14.75 23.73 -11.92
CA THR A 676 -14.12 22.49 -11.44
C THR A 676 -13.04 22.72 -10.39
N THR A 677 -12.46 23.93 -10.35
CA THR A 677 -11.40 24.24 -9.39
C THR A 677 -11.87 24.18 -7.93
N LYS A 678 -11.02 23.61 -7.07
CA LYS A 678 -11.15 23.61 -5.62
C LYS A 678 -10.16 24.55 -4.93
N GLN A 679 -9.29 25.20 -5.71
CA GLN A 679 -8.31 26.13 -5.16
C GLN A 679 -9.02 27.38 -4.62
N PRO A 680 -8.61 27.90 -3.45
CA PRO A 680 -9.26 29.07 -2.88
C PRO A 680 -9.08 30.29 -3.78
N TRP A 681 -7.87 30.54 -4.30
CA TRP A 681 -7.58 31.67 -5.17
C TRP A 681 -7.78 31.33 -6.64
N LYS A 682 -8.40 32.23 -7.39
CA LYS A 682 -8.63 32.11 -8.84
C LYS A 682 -7.99 33.29 -9.54
N ILE A 683 -6.96 33.02 -10.34
CA ILE A 683 -6.18 34.03 -11.05
C ILE A 683 -6.33 33.78 -12.55
N VAL A 684 -6.82 34.78 -13.27
CA VAL A 684 -6.94 34.74 -14.73
C VAL A 684 -5.86 35.59 -15.34
N VAL A 685 -5.29 35.10 -16.42
CA VAL A 685 -4.10 35.67 -17.03
C VAL A 685 -4.36 35.87 -18.52
N LEU A 686 -4.15 37.10 -18.99
CA LEU A 686 -4.44 37.56 -20.35
C LEU A 686 -3.21 38.22 -20.97
N HIS A 687 -3.13 38.25 -22.29
CA HIS A 687 -2.16 39.10 -22.97
C HIS A 687 -2.66 40.55 -23.05
N LYS A 688 -3.85 40.73 -23.65
CA LYS A 688 -4.52 42.03 -23.83
C LYS A 688 -5.43 42.42 -22.65
N PRO A 689 -5.61 43.73 -22.38
CA PRO A 689 -6.54 44.21 -21.37
C PRO A 689 -7.99 44.11 -21.87
N LEU A 690 -8.94 43.88 -20.95
CA LEU A 690 -10.36 43.81 -21.30
C LEU A 690 -11.04 45.18 -21.40
N TYR A 691 -10.46 46.20 -20.76
CA TYR A 691 -11.13 47.48 -20.52
C TYR A 691 -10.26 48.67 -20.90
N THR A 692 -10.36 49.12 -22.14
CA THR A 692 -9.61 50.26 -22.67
C THR A 692 -10.51 51.44 -23.08
N SER A 693 -9.91 52.63 -23.23
CA SER A 693 -10.55 53.88 -23.61
C SER A 693 -9.64 54.67 -24.58
N PRO A 694 -10.16 55.13 -25.74
CA PRO A 694 -11.55 55.03 -26.18
C PRO A 694 -11.96 53.57 -26.52
N SER A 695 -13.18 53.20 -26.15
CA SER A 695 -13.69 51.81 -26.23
C SER A 695 -14.07 51.40 -27.66
N THR A 696 -13.23 51.72 -28.65
CA THR A 696 -13.49 51.51 -30.07
C THR A 696 -12.97 50.18 -30.60
N HIS A 697 -12.31 49.38 -29.77
CA HIS A 697 -11.89 48.03 -30.15
C HIS A 697 -13.00 47.00 -29.85
N PRO A 698 -13.69 46.46 -30.89
CA PRO A 698 -14.87 45.61 -30.68
C PRO A 698 -14.55 44.25 -30.06
N GLU A 699 -13.36 43.70 -30.34
CA GLU A 699 -12.95 42.36 -29.89
C GLU A 699 -12.74 42.32 -28.37
N GLU A 700 -12.04 43.30 -27.80
CA GLU A 700 -11.81 43.44 -26.36
C GLU A 700 -13.12 43.69 -25.63
N LYS A 701 -14.03 44.48 -26.22
CA LYS A 701 -15.37 44.70 -25.69
C LYS A 701 -16.19 43.41 -25.68
N GLU A 702 -16.11 42.61 -26.75
CA GLU A 702 -16.81 41.32 -26.81
C GLU A 702 -16.24 40.33 -25.78
N LEU A 703 -14.91 40.28 -25.66
CA LEU A 703 -14.22 39.45 -24.66
C LEU A 703 -14.63 39.86 -23.24
N ALA A 704 -14.62 41.16 -22.92
CA ALA A 704 -15.07 41.68 -21.64
C ALA A 704 -16.53 41.31 -21.33
N ASN A 705 -17.43 41.45 -22.32
CA ASN A 705 -18.84 41.10 -22.17
C ASN A 705 -19.06 39.60 -21.90
N LYS A 706 -18.16 38.73 -22.36
CA LYS A 706 -18.25 37.28 -22.18
C LYS A 706 -17.55 36.81 -20.91
N LEU A 707 -16.39 37.37 -20.56
CA LEU A 707 -15.60 36.89 -19.42
C LEU A 707 -16.05 37.51 -18.09
N GLN A 708 -16.45 38.79 -18.05
CA GLN A 708 -16.84 39.45 -16.80
C GLN A 708 -18.00 38.77 -16.06
N PRO A 709 -19.07 38.30 -16.73
CA PRO A 709 -20.12 37.55 -16.04
C PRO A 709 -19.61 36.26 -15.40
N LEU A 710 -18.57 35.64 -15.95
CA LEU A 710 -17.95 34.44 -15.38
C LEU A 710 -17.09 34.80 -14.16
N PHE A 711 -16.36 35.92 -14.21
CA PHE A 711 -15.62 36.44 -13.07
C PHE A 711 -16.53 36.70 -11.88
N ASP A 712 -17.66 37.39 -12.12
CA ASP A 712 -18.66 37.71 -11.10
C ASP A 712 -19.31 36.43 -10.55
N LYS A 713 -19.72 35.50 -11.42
CA LYS A 713 -20.42 34.27 -11.04
C LYS A 713 -19.58 33.31 -10.21
N TYR A 714 -18.29 33.18 -10.54
CA TYR A 714 -17.40 32.21 -9.90
C TYR A 714 -16.40 32.83 -8.91
N GLY A 715 -16.41 34.16 -8.75
CA GLY A 715 -15.52 34.88 -7.87
C GLY A 715 -14.05 34.72 -8.28
N VAL A 716 -13.68 35.32 -9.42
CA VAL A 716 -12.27 35.49 -9.81
C VAL A 716 -11.66 36.60 -8.97
N ASP A 717 -10.55 36.30 -8.32
CA ASP A 717 -9.92 37.21 -7.34
C ASP A 717 -9.00 38.22 -8.05
N LEU A 718 -8.19 37.75 -9.01
CA LEU A 718 -7.19 38.55 -9.71
C LEU A 718 -7.20 38.27 -11.21
N VAL A 719 -7.13 39.33 -12.01
CA VAL A 719 -6.86 39.29 -13.45
C VAL A 719 -5.56 40.02 -13.74
N VAL A 720 -4.61 39.35 -14.40
CA VAL A 720 -3.31 39.92 -14.76
C VAL A 720 -3.17 39.98 -16.28
N TYR A 721 -2.70 41.11 -16.81
CA TYR A 721 -2.45 41.29 -18.25
C TYR A 721 -1.10 41.95 -18.54
N GLY A 722 -0.52 41.66 -19.71
CA GLY A 722 0.86 42.00 -20.01
C GLY A 722 1.08 43.13 -21.01
N HIS A 723 0.14 43.39 -21.90
CA HIS A 723 0.25 44.41 -22.94
C HIS A 723 -0.79 45.53 -22.73
N ASN A 724 -0.46 46.77 -23.09
CA ASN A 724 -1.41 47.86 -23.24
C ASN A 724 -1.07 48.63 -24.51
N HIS A 725 -2.06 48.97 -25.32
CA HIS A 725 -1.84 49.75 -26.53
C HIS A 725 -1.43 51.19 -26.14
N ASN A 726 -0.30 51.67 -26.66
CA ASN A 726 0.38 52.93 -26.29
C ASN A 726 -0.48 54.22 -26.38
N TYR A 727 -1.73 54.12 -26.80
CA TYR A 727 -2.66 55.22 -27.07
C TYR A 727 -3.92 55.17 -26.19
N GLU A 728 -4.11 54.11 -25.39
CA GLU A 728 -5.36 53.84 -24.67
C GLU A 728 -5.20 53.91 -23.14
N ARG A 729 -6.20 54.50 -22.48
CA ARG A 729 -6.31 54.50 -21.01
C ARG A 729 -7.13 53.32 -20.55
N ILE A 730 -6.68 52.63 -19.51
CA ILE A 730 -7.43 51.53 -18.90
C ILE A 730 -8.55 52.10 -18.02
N LYS A 731 -9.77 51.62 -18.20
CA LYS A 731 -10.94 52.02 -17.38
C LYS A 731 -11.59 50.79 -16.78
N LEU A 732 -11.11 50.38 -15.61
CA LEU A 732 -11.56 49.18 -14.93
C LEU A 732 -13.01 49.31 -14.43
N PRO A 733 -13.77 48.20 -14.40
CA PRO A 733 -15.09 48.16 -13.78
C PRO A 733 -14.97 48.25 -12.26
N ASP A 734 -15.96 48.87 -11.61
CA ASP A 734 -16.05 48.91 -10.15
C ASP A 734 -16.60 47.57 -9.62
N LYS A 735 -15.70 46.60 -9.46
CA LYS A 735 -16.01 45.19 -9.15
C LYS A 735 -14.98 44.61 -8.16
N PRO A 736 -15.33 43.52 -7.44
CA PRO A 736 -14.42 42.90 -6.44
C PRO A 736 -13.14 42.29 -7.03
N THR A 737 -13.16 41.91 -8.32
CA THR A 737 -11.99 41.37 -9.02
C THR A 737 -10.95 42.47 -9.20
N ILE A 738 -9.71 42.21 -8.76
CA ILE A 738 -8.60 43.13 -8.99
C ILE A 738 -8.03 42.90 -10.39
N PHE A 739 -7.78 43.97 -11.13
CA PHE A 739 -7.15 43.93 -12.45
C PHE A 739 -5.79 44.61 -12.39
N ILE A 740 -4.74 43.91 -12.83
CA ILE A 740 -3.36 44.40 -12.74
C ILE A 740 -2.65 44.23 -14.08
N GLN A 741 -2.02 45.32 -14.51
CA GLN A 741 -1.04 45.28 -15.58
C GLN A 741 0.33 44.89 -15.00
N ALA A 742 0.93 43.81 -15.49
CA ALA A 742 2.26 43.38 -15.06
C ALA A 742 3.43 44.11 -15.79
N GLY A 743 3.12 45.15 -16.59
CA GLY A 743 4.08 46.08 -17.19
C GLY A 743 4.71 45.62 -18.50
N THR A 744 4.81 46.55 -19.46
CA THR A 744 5.33 46.40 -20.84
C THR A 744 6.86 46.40 -20.89
N GLY A 745 7.54 45.26 -21.09
CA GLY A 745 8.98 45.21 -21.34
C GLY A 745 9.36 45.11 -22.82
N GLY A 746 9.62 46.22 -23.48
CA GLY A 746 10.23 46.20 -24.80
C GLY A 746 10.73 47.57 -25.15
N GLU A 747 11.93 47.69 -25.73
CA GLU A 747 12.18 48.86 -26.58
C GLU A 747 11.08 48.83 -27.64
N SER A 748 10.16 49.78 -27.59
CA SER A 748 9.34 50.11 -28.76
C SER A 748 10.33 50.56 -29.84
N HIS A 749 10.87 49.60 -30.61
CA HIS A 749 11.53 49.95 -31.84
C HIS A 749 10.49 50.66 -32.69
N TYR A 750 10.91 51.79 -33.27
CA TYR A 750 10.14 52.77 -34.03
C TYR A 750 9.44 53.84 -33.20
N ALA A 751 10.12 54.99 -33.09
CA ALA A 751 9.42 56.25 -33.29
C ALA A 751 8.60 56.13 -34.59
N ILE A 752 7.28 56.02 -34.47
CA ILE A 752 6.41 56.01 -35.64
C ILE A 752 6.57 57.38 -36.29
N LYS A 753 7.25 57.40 -37.44
CA LYS A 753 7.42 58.60 -38.25
C LYS A 753 6.08 58.89 -38.90
N GLY A 754 5.20 59.61 -38.19
CA GLY A 754 3.87 59.94 -38.72
C GLY A 754 2.88 60.57 -37.75
N GLU A 755 2.90 60.31 -36.44
CA GLU A 755 1.80 60.74 -35.56
C GLU A 755 2.24 61.24 -34.17
N ARG A 756 2.55 62.54 -34.08
CA ARG A 756 1.76 63.60 -33.43
C ARG A 756 2.57 64.90 -33.52
N SER A 757 1.97 65.96 -34.01
CA SER A 757 2.54 67.31 -34.05
C SER A 757 2.83 67.80 -32.62
N GLY A 758 4.09 67.73 -32.20
CA GLY A 758 4.50 68.18 -30.86
C GLY A 758 5.77 67.59 -30.25
N GLY A 759 6.48 66.68 -30.92
CA GLY A 759 7.90 66.41 -30.63
C GLY A 759 8.23 65.81 -29.25
N GLY A 760 7.37 64.94 -28.70
CA GLY A 760 7.71 64.13 -27.54
C GLY A 760 8.06 62.71 -27.94
N VAL A 761 9.33 62.33 -27.83
CA VAL A 761 9.70 60.91 -27.72
C VAL A 761 9.17 60.45 -26.37
N LEU A 762 8.23 59.51 -26.34
CA LEU A 762 7.90 58.78 -25.11
C LEU A 762 9.11 57.89 -24.81
N TYR A 763 10.08 58.43 -24.06
CA TYR A 763 11.11 57.61 -23.45
C TYR A 763 10.43 56.75 -22.40
N GLN A 764 10.35 55.45 -22.67
CA GLN A 764 10.04 54.50 -21.61
C GLN A 764 11.21 54.57 -20.61
N ASN A 765 10.92 54.81 -19.33
CA ASN A 765 11.98 54.93 -18.33
C ASN A 765 12.53 53.54 -18.03
N ASP A 766 13.69 53.22 -18.60
CA ASP A 766 14.38 51.95 -18.42
C ASP A 766 14.53 51.56 -16.95
N ASN A 767 14.53 52.50 -15.99
CA ASN A 767 14.68 52.22 -14.55
C ASN A 767 13.41 51.69 -13.85
N ASP A 768 12.23 51.83 -14.46
CA ASP A 768 10.94 51.50 -13.83
C ASP A 768 10.33 50.19 -14.36
N PHE A 769 11.04 49.43 -15.20
CA PHE A 769 10.63 48.09 -15.64
C PHE A 769 10.95 47.02 -14.60
N GLY A 770 10.21 45.91 -14.55
CA GLY A 770 10.55 44.80 -13.67
C GLY A 770 9.50 43.68 -13.65
N ILE A 771 9.15 43.19 -12.47
CA ILE A 771 8.19 42.09 -12.29
C ILE A 771 7.05 42.48 -11.37
N LEU A 772 5.86 41.95 -11.65
CA LEU A 772 4.82 41.80 -10.65
C LEU A 772 5.07 40.53 -9.85
N LYS A 773 5.52 40.67 -8.60
CA LYS A 773 5.65 39.56 -7.66
C LYS A 773 4.33 39.37 -6.92
N ILE A 774 3.62 38.27 -7.19
CA ILE A 774 2.38 37.89 -6.51
C ILE A 774 2.73 36.88 -5.40
N ALA A 775 2.27 37.10 -4.18
CA ALA A 775 2.42 36.19 -3.05
C ALA A 775 1.06 35.59 -2.68
N ILE A 776 0.98 34.26 -2.70
CA ILE A 776 -0.23 33.49 -2.41
C ILE A 776 -0.08 32.77 -1.08
N ASN A 777 -0.98 33.06 -0.15
CA ASN A 777 -1.11 32.43 1.16
C ASN A 777 -2.51 31.82 1.34
N SER A 778 -2.75 31.15 2.47
CA SER A 778 -4.08 30.57 2.78
C SER A 778 -5.19 31.62 2.80
N ASN A 779 -4.92 32.79 3.39
CA ASN A 779 -5.95 33.82 3.60
C ASN A 779 -5.63 35.16 2.91
N THR A 780 -4.43 35.35 2.37
CA THR A 780 -4.03 36.61 1.73
C THR A 780 -3.48 36.39 0.33
N LEU A 781 -3.87 37.24 -0.60
CA LEU A 781 -3.22 37.39 -1.90
C LEU A 781 -2.69 38.82 -1.98
N SER A 782 -1.41 38.98 -2.30
CA SER A 782 -0.79 40.29 -2.41
C SER A 782 0.12 40.33 -3.62
N GLY A 783 0.47 41.53 -4.07
CA GLY A 783 1.51 41.66 -5.04
C GLY A 783 2.25 42.98 -4.94
N GLN A 784 3.46 42.96 -5.48
CA GLN A 784 4.40 44.08 -5.49
C GLN A 784 4.96 44.22 -6.89
N PHE A 785 4.88 45.41 -7.46
CA PHE A 785 5.62 45.72 -8.67
C PHE A 785 7.04 46.12 -8.28
N ILE A 786 8.01 45.29 -8.65
CA ILE A 786 9.42 45.43 -8.29
C ILE A 786 10.19 45.75 -9.55
N SER A 787 10.78 46.94 -9.64
CA SER A 787 11.63 47.32 -10.76
C SER A 787 12.93 46.50 -10.79
N HIS A 788 13.66 46.52 -11.90
CA HIS A 788 14.92 45.80 -12.04
C HIS A 788 16.01 46.30 -11.09
N ALA A 789 15.88 47.54 -10.62
CA ALA A 789 16.72 48.12 -9.57
C ALA A 789 16.35 47.58 -8.16
N GLY A 790 15.34 46.71 -8.07
CA GLY A 790 14.84 46.13 -6.84
C GLY A 790 13.88 47.03 -6.06
N LYS A 791 13.46 48.18 -6.63
CA LYS A 791 12.55 49.13 -5.96
C LYS A 791 11.11 48.66 -6.10
N ILE A 792 10.37 48.62 -4.99
CA ILE A 792 8.92 48.44 -5.02
C ILE A 792 8.29 49.78 -5.45
N LEU A 793 7.59 49.79 -6.59
CA LEU A 793 6.94 51.00 -7.11
C LEU A 793 5.44 51.05 -6.78
N ASP A 794 4.81 49.88 -6.65
CA ASP A 794 3.40 49.76 -6.26
C ASP A 794 3.14 48.41 -5.56
N SER A 795 2.06 48.32 -4.79
CA SER A 795 1.67 47.09 -4.11
C SER A 795 0.17 47.03 -3.82
N PHE A 796 -0.35 45.81 -3.73
CA PHE A 796 -1.71 45.54 -3.29
C PHE A 796 -1.76 44.35 -2.34
N SER A 797 -2.82 44.26 -1.55
CA SER A 797 -3.12 43.11 -0.71
C SER A 797 -4.63 42.95 -0.55
N MET A 798 -5.08 41.70 -0.58
CA MET A 798 -6.46 41.30 -0.34
C MET A 798 -6.48 40.11 0.62
N SER A 799 -7.55 40.02 1.40
CA SER A 799 -7.82 38.88 2.30
C SER A 799 -9.16 38.25 1.93
N LYS A 800 -9.23 36.92 2.06
CA LYS A 800 -10.43 36.13 1.71
C LYS A 800 -11.47 36.09 2.82
#